data_AF-A0A3N0ZUE5-F1
#
_entry.id   AF-A0A3N0ZUE5-F1
#
_cell.length_a   1.000
_cell.length_b   1.000
_cell.length_c   1.000
_cell.angle_alpha   90.00
_cell.angle_beta   90.00
_cell.angle_gamma   90.00
#
_symmetry.space_group_name_H-M   'P 1'
#
loop_
_entity.id
_entity.type
_entity.pdbx_description
1 polymer ?
#
loop_
_entity_poly.entity_id
_entity_poly.type
_entity_poly.pdbx_seq_one_letter_code
_entity_poly.pdbx_strand_id
1 'polypeptide(L)'
;MKKILLIICFFISISLTNNNIFCNDEHSWGQILNDNSLMQTITTSNPNATKETKCILNYLYSLSKKTNKKIISGQMTYNGIDESVAYDSLIVKLHDKTNKWVGIVGADYERDYPQKLYKILETNKPLISHFRQGGLVALMWSANNPWTGGNQNDLRNSENLLDLITNGTTANQKWIAYLDSIAVGLKQLQDSGVVVLWRPLHEMNGTWFWWGSKSTTLPDRNDYISVWRHMYNYFTYFKGLNNILWVYSATAKSKKVSNPAFKDELNNYPGDEYVDIISVDIYSDTLDVVNYNQLKSKGKPLVISEFGPDRNTVLNKIQSFDYMSLINQIKSKYPDFVYWVSWNDFVTNGGKDTVYYSPMNQINGKQLLEDGWVINRDEIGWQDSCNIDVEKNALLEPEDGKVYHGVQTMTFADNPDPLAGYLNALNDSTIQPAVRGFFFSVPGERGPANTLKGLNNFFHIADSVGFIPELSLFFVDNRSATDSIIAVSNTHDWILDSIITLCKNYNRKMFLRIGGEFNGSGPGWNGGGYHPYYYVTMFRKIVNMFASKGFRDSIAVNWCYEPDAPNDFDSVDTRGARWYPGDDYVDWFGLDVFDASHFDQSLPNGTGRNLTKKGKSERFLAMAREKGKPVFLSETSAKGINISSDNQDGINDWNNWFAKFFEFIDVHKEIKGFCYIDANWPVGAYPNWGDARIENNTYVTEKYIEEMRKPKYINLYKEVIVQPEDTLPLTEMGETKWKSYEGGLYPNGENARPDAHNSAGIDFANSIVPLDNTGVPNDKGKIVLLSIGMSNCTQEFSAFKMIADTFQMKNPKLQIVDGAQGGQTASIIKDPLANFWTVVEQRLQQQNVTANQVQVVWLKEANAQPNQAFPVHAQMLKSDLKIIVQVLKNKFPNLKIAYLSSRTYGGYATSTLNPEPYAYESGFSVKWLIEEQISGDDSLRYSGESPKAPWLSWGPYLWAKGEKERNDGLFWLREDFGTDGTHPSTSGRLKVAKLLLDFFVNDETSKPWFLGSDVRVNDSNKQDNIISIYPNPASDYIELKLSESFELSENNSIKIYNTLGQCVLSVGANSNELKRIDVSNMPISIYFVIVGSETKKIVIVK
;
A
#
# COMPACT_ATOMS: atom_id res chain seq x y z
N MET A 1 -28.96 47.08 37.01
CA MET A 1 -27.71 46.30 36.89
C MET A 1 -27.08 46.48 35.50
N LYS A 2 -26.72 47.73 35.18
CA LYS A 2 -26.09 48.17 33.92
C LYS A 2 -24.86 49.06 34.22
N LYS A 3 -24.24 48.89 35.40
CA LYS A 3 -23.18 49.79 35.92
C LYS A 3 -21.98 49.09 36.59
N ILE A 4 -21.82 47.77 36.46
CA ILE A 4 -20.66 47.05 37.04
C ILE A 4 -19.83 46.28 35.99
N LEU A 5 -20.29 46.15 34.74
CA LEU A 5 -19.49 45.58 33.64
C LEU A 5 -18.66 46.61 32.85
N LEU A 6 -18.57 47.85 33.33
CA LEU A 6 -17.88 48.96 32.66
C LEU A 6 -16.47 49.24 33.21
N ILE A 7 -15.91 48.38 34.08
CA ILE A 7 -14.61 48.64 34.75
C ILE A 7 -13.49 47.64 34.39
N ILE A 8 -13.77 46.50 33.73
CA ILE A 8 -12.71 45.50 33.44
C ILE A 8 -12.12 45.62 32.01
N CYS A 9 -12.66 46.45 31.12
CA CYS A 9 -12.02 46.72 29.82
C CYS A 9 -11.10 47.96 29.81
N PHE A 10 -10.85 48.61 30.96
CA PHE A 10 -10.00 49.81 31.05
C PHE A 10 -8.50 49.51 31.37
N PHE A 11 -8.10 48.25 31.47
CA PHE A 11 -6.69 47.83 31.54
C PHE A 11 -6.59 46.55 30.69
N ILE A 12 -6.38 46.60 29.37
CA ILE A 12 -5.05 46.55 28.74
C ILE A 12 -5.24 47.06 27.29
N SER A 13 -5.06 48.36 27.09
CA SER A 13 -4.70 48.97 25.81
C SER A 13 -3.91 50.24 26.08
N ILE A 14 -2.73 50.07 26.68
CA ILE A 14 -1.62 51.01 26.55
C ILE A 14 -0.44 50.21 26.02
N SER A 15 -0.28 50.22 24.69
CA SER A 15 1.01 50.38 24.02
C SER A 15 0.80 50.19 22.50
N LEU A 16 1.26 51.18 21.73
CA LEU A 16 1.39 51.25 20.26
C LEU A 16 0.20 51.82 19.47
N THR A 17 0.00 53.10 19.73
CA THR A 17 -0.11 54.24 18.79
C THR A 17 -0.07 54.02 17.26
N ASN A 18 -1.03 54.71 16.61
CA ASN A 18 -0.98 55.45 15.34
C ASN A 18 -1.26 54.71 14.01
N ASN A 19 -2.51 54.75 13.51
CA ASN A 19 -2.99 55.87 12.67
C ASN A 19 -4.49 55.74 12.30
N ASN A 20 -5.11 56.90 12.12
CA ASN A 20 -6.54 57.20 11.98
C ASN A 20 -7.21 56.63 10.71
N ILE A 21 -8.41 56.05 10.85
CA ILE A 21 -9.57 56.35 9.99
C ILE A 21 -10.84 56.34 10.88
N PHE A 22 -11.54 57.48 10.93
CA PHE A 22 -12.90 57.60 11.48
C PHE A 22 -13.90 56.92 10.54
N CYS A 23 -14.77 56.05 11.07
CA CYS A 23 -16.00 55.62 10.39
C CYS A 23 -17.20 56.21 11.14
N ASN A 24 -17.81 57.24 10.56
CA ASN A 24 -19.22 57.55 10.78
C ASN A 24 -19.97 56.88 9.63
N ASP A 25 -20.81 55.89 9.92
CA ASP A 25 -22.13 55.68 9.32
C ASP A 25 -22.73 54.33 9.77
N GLU A 26 -23.88 54.38 10.44
CA GLU A 26 -24.61 53.24 11.04
C GLU A 26 -25.42 52.41 10.03
N HIS A 27 -25.08 52.39 8.74
CA HIS A 27 -25.85 51.68 7.71
C HIS A 27 -24.99 50.82 6.77
N SER A 28 -24.29 49.80 7.30
CA SER A 28 -23.79 48.69 6.45
C SER A 28 -23.53 47.34 7.16
N TRP A 29 -24.04 47.11 8.37
CA TRP A 29 -23.82 45.83 9.08
C TRP A 29 -24.69 44.65 8.57
N GLY A 30 -25.53 44.87 7.55
CA GLY A 30 -26.40 43.85 6.95
C GLY A 30 -25.83 43.16 5.70
N GLN A 31 -24.62 43.50 5.22
CA GLN A 31 -24.05 42.94 3.99
C GLN A 31 -22.62 42.38 4.09
N ILE A 32 -22.02 42.33 5.29
CA ILE A 32 -20.64 41.81 5.49
C ILE A 32 -20.63 40.39 6.11
N LEU A 33 -21.79 39.74 6.26
CA LEU A 33 -21.88 38.37 6.80
C LEU A 33 -22.03 37.26 5.74
N ASN A 34 -21.86 37.56 4.44
CA ASN A 34 -22.02 36.56 3.37
C ASN A 34 -20.77 36.24 2.53
N ASP A 35 -19.58 36.77 2.84
CA ASP A 35 -18.36 36.51 2.05
C ASP A 35 -17.26 35.74 2.80
N ASN A 36 -17.52 35.32 4.06
CA ASN A 36 -16.68 34.36 4.80
C ASN A 36 -17.31 32.96 4.80
N SER A 37 -17.76 32.48 3.63
CA SER A 37 -17.86 31.03 3.45
C SER A 37 -16.45 30.46 3.52
N LEU A 38 -16.19 29.56 4.47
CA LEU A 38 -15.00 28.70 4.54
C LEU A 38 -14.58 28.32 3.11
N MET A 39 -13.45 28.83 2.62
CA MET A 39 -13.02 28.51 1.26
C MET A 39 -12.62 27.04 1.22
N GLN A 40 -13.43 26.22 0.54
CA GLN A 40 -13.15 24.82 0.27
C GLN A 40 -11.74 24.69 -0.35
N THR A 41 -10.86 23.93 0.30
CA THR A 41 -9.52 23.62 -0.21
C THR A 41 -9.52 22.31 -0.99
N ILE A 42 -8.58 22.16 -1.93
CA ILE A 42 -8.40 20.94 -2.71
C ILE A 42 -7.02 20.32 -2.44
N THR A 43 -6.95 19.00 -2.44
CA THR A 43 -5.72 18.23 -2.26
C THR A 43 -5.05 17.94 -3.60
N THR A 44 -3.72 17.91 -3.59
CA THR A 44 -2.91 17.47 -4.74
C THR A 44 -3.05 15.96 -4.93
N SER A 45 -3.06 15.51 -6.17
CA SER A 45 -3.00 14.10 -6.57
C SER A 45 -1.78 13.39 -5.95
N ASN A 46 -0.64 14.08 -5.88
CA ASN A 46 0.54 13.63 -5.15
C ASN A 46 0.42 13.99 -3.66
N PRO A 47 0.30 13.02 -2.73
CA PRO A 47 0.20 13.31 -1.29
C PRO A 47 1.48 13.94 -0.72
N ASN A 48 2.64 13.65 -1.34
CA ASN A 48 3.95 14.14 -0.96
C ASN A 48 4.32 15.47 -1.65
N ALA A 49 3.39 16.12 -2.35
CA ALA A 49 3.65 17.38 -3.03
C ALA A 49 4.21 18.45 -2.08
N THR A 50 5.13 19.28 -2.60
CA THR A 50 5.74 20.37 -1.84
C THR A 50 4.69 21.39 -1.37
N LYS A 51 5.05 22.21 -0.38
CA LYS A 51 4.16 23.26 0.14
C LYS A 51 3.70 24.18 -0.99
N GLU A 52 4.63 24.65 -1.80
CA GLU A 52 4.38 25.56 -2.92
C GLU A 52 3.43 24.93 -3.94
N THR A 53 3.61 23.64 -4.23
CA THR A 53 2.75 22.88 -5.16
C THR A 53 1.31 22.84 -4.67
N LYS A 54 1.13 22.57 -3.38
CA LYS A 54 -0.19 22.59 -2.72
C LYS A 54 -0.81 23.98 -2.71
N CYS A 55 -0.02 25.02 -2.41
CA CYS A 55 -0.51 26.40 -2.42
C CYS A 55 -0.96 26.84 -3.81
N ILE A 56 -0.18 26.53 -4.85
CA ILE A 56 -0.50 26.92 -6.23
C ILE A 56 -1.76 26.21 -6.70
N LEU A 57 -1.95 24.93 -6.39
CA LEU A 57 -3.20 24.24 -6.71
C LEU A 57 -4.42 24.90 -6.02
N ASN A 58 -4.30 25.22 -4.73
CA ASN A 58 -5.37 25.89 -3.98
C ASN A 58 -5.62 27.32 -4.49
N TYR A 59 -4.58 28.04 -4.89
CA TYR A 59 -4.70 29.35 -5.53
C TYR A 59 -5.53 29.24 -6.80
N LEU A 60 -5.18 28.33 -7.72
CA LEU A 60 -5.93 28.08 -8.96
C LEU A 60 -7.37 27.66 -8.67
N TYR A 61 -7.57 26.80 -7.68
CA TYR A 61 -8.91 26.39 -7.26
C TYR A 61 -9.74 27.56 -6.74
N SER A 62 -9.17 28.42 -5.90
CA SER A 62 -9.84 29.60 -5.35
C SER A 62 -10.32 30.55 -6.44
N LEU A 63 -9.55 30.74 -7.51
CA LEU A 63 -9.95 31.59 -8.66
C LEU A 63 -11.25 31.07 -9.30
N SER A 64 -11.43 29.75 -9.36
CA SER A 64 -12.66 29.13 -9.86
C SER A 64 -13.86 29.32 -8.94
N LYS A 65 -13.66 29.69 -7.67
CA LYS A 65 -14.74 29.83 -6.67
C LYS A 65 -15.13 31.28 -6.38
N LYS A 66 -14.22 32.23 -6.60
CA LYS A 66 -14.48 33.66 -6.37
C LYS A 66 -15.71 34.15 -7.15
N THR A 67 -16.51 34.99 -6.52
CA THR A 67 -17.60 35.73 -7.17
C THR A 67 -17.05 36.74 -8.18
N ASN A 68 -15.95 37.42 -7.84
CA ASN A 68 -15.15 38.21 -8.77
C ASN A 68 -14.15 37.31 -9.50
N LYS A 69 -14.61 36.69 -10.60
CA LYS A 69 -13.83 35.76 -11.41
C LYS A 69 -12.61 36.43 -12.02
N LYS A 70 -11.51 35.69 -12.05
CA LYS A 70 -10.21 36.11 -12.59
C LYS A 70 -9.59 34.96 -13.37
N ILE A 71 -8.70 35.31 -14.30
CA ILE A 71 -8.03 34.34 -15.17
C ILE A 71 -6.57 34.76 -15.41
N ILE A 72 -5.63 33.83 -15.29
CA ILE A 72 -4.19 34.10 -15.45
C ILE A 72 -3.81 34.09 -16.93
N SER A 73 -3.06 35.10 -17.36
CA SER A 73 -2.54 35.19 -18.73
C SER A 73 -1.37 34.24 -18.95
N GLY A 74 -1.28 33.65 -20.15
CA GLY A 74 -0.17 32.78 -20.50
C GLY A 74 0.24 32.85 -21.96
N GLN A 75 1.52 32.60 -22.23
CA GLN A 75 2.10 32.55 -23.57
C GLN A 75 3.11 31.39 -23.66
N MET A 76 2.97 30.60 -24.71
CA MET A 76 3.91 29.53 -25.06
C MET A 76 5.18 30.11 -25.69
N THR A 77 6.35 29.58 -25.33
CA THR A 77 7.62 29.87 -25.99
C THR A 77 7.83 29.04 -27.24
N TYR A 78 8.77 29.44 -28.10
CA TYR A 78 9.14 28.68 -29.29
C TYR A 78 10.08 27.50 -28.94
N ASN A 79 9.96 26.37 -29.65
CA ASN A 79 10.95 25.29 -29.60
C ASN A 79 11.91 25.39 -30.79
N GLY A 80 13.13 25.90 -30.56
CA GLY A 80 14.20 25.86 -31.56
C GLY A 80 15.49 26.63 -31.24
N ILE A 81 16.62 25.97 -31.54
CA ILE A 81 18.07 26.29 -31.54
C ILE A 81 18.67 26.98 -30.29
N ASP A 82 17.93 27.80 -29.54
CA ASP A 82 18.35 28.37 -28.24
C ASP A 82 17.11 28.88 -27.48
N GLU A 83 16.81 28.33 -26.30
CA GLU A 83 15.59 28.69 -25.56
C GLU A 83 15.67 30.05 -24.87
N SER A 84 16.88 30.62 -24.69
CA SER A 84 17.00 32.03 -24.28
C SER A 84 16.46 32.97 -25.36
N VAL A 85 16.75 32.66 -26.63
CA VAL A 85 16.21 33.37 -27.79
C VAL A 85 14.70 33.15 -27.91
N ALA A 86 14.20 31.96 -27.58
CA ALA A 86 12.78 31.66 -27.60
C ALA A 86 11.98 32.47 -26.58
N TYR A 87 12.47 32.57 -25.33
CA TYR A 87 11.86 33.39 -24.29
C TYR A 87 11.83 34.86 -24.69
N ASP A 88 12.96 35.40 -25.17
CA ASP A 88 13.06 36.80 -25.59
C ASP A 88 12.13 37.10 -26.77
N SER A 89 12.03 36.17 -27.73
CA SER A 89 11.28 36.38 -28.97
C SER A 89 9.77 36.50 -28.80
N LEU A 90 9.20 35.95 -27.72
CA LEU A 90 7.75 35.88 -27.51
C LEU A 90 7.34 36.50 -26.17
N ILE A 91 8.06 36.22 -25.08
CA ILE A 91 7.68 36.71 -23.75
C ILE A 91 8.17 38.16 -23.57
N VAL A 92 9.45 38.42 -23.80
CA VAL A 92 10.01 39.78 -23.65
C VAL A 92 9.42 40.73 -24.69
N LYS A 93 9.32 40.31 -25.97
CA LYS A 93 8.68 41.17 -26.99
C LYS A 93 7.20 41.42 -26.74
N LEU A 94 6.45 40.46 -26.19
CA LEU A 94 5.07 40.71 -25.79
C LEU A 94 5.03 41.75 -24.67
N HIS A 95 5.89 41.61 -23.65
CA HIS A 95 6.03 42.62 -22.59
C HIS A 95 6.40 44.00 -23.16
N ASP A 96 7.36 44.09 -24.08
CA ASP A 96 7.78 45.38 -24.65
C ASP A 96 6.64 46.08 -25.42
N LYS A 97 5.75 45.31 -26.03
CA LYS A 97 4.57 45.85 -26.75
C LYS A 97 3.40 46.19 -25.84
N THR A 98 3.22 45.47 -24.73
CA THR A 98 2.02 45.59 -23.87
C THR A 98 2.29 46.27 -22.53
N ASN A 99 3.55 46.36 -22.13
CA ASN A 99 4.02 46.71 -20.79
C ASN A 99 3.47 45.76 -19.69
N LYS A 100 3.22 44.49 -20.03
CA LYS A 100 2.68 43.45 -19.14
C LYS A 100 3.46 42.16 -19.30
N TRP A 101 3.93 41.59 -18.19
CA TRP A 101 4.48 40.23 -18.15
C TRP A 101 3.35 39.22 -18.02
N VAL A 102 3.30 38.23 -18.90
CA VAL A 102 2.31 37.14 -18.77
C VAL A 102 2.50 36.38 -17.45
N GLY A 103 1.40 35.93 -16.85
CA GLY A 103 1.44 35.20 -15.59
C GLY A 103 2.01 33.79 -15.69
N ILE A 104 1.79 33.11 -16.82
CA ILE A 104 2.29 31.76 -17.12
C ILE A 104 3.20 31.80 -18.35
N VAL A 105 4.37 31.19 -18.24
CA VAL A 105 5.20 30.85 -19.41
C VAL A 105 5.06 29.36 -19.68
N GLY A 106 4.64 29.05 -20.91
CA GLY A 106 4.58 27.69 -21.44
C GLY A 106 5.87 27.32 -22.17
N ALA A 107 6.35 26.09 -22.01
CA ALA A 107 7.42 25.51 -22.83
C ALA A 107 7.14 24.03 -23.14
N ASP A 108 7.89 23.44 -24.08
CA ASP A 108 7.77 22.03 -24.45
C ASP A 108 9.14 21.36 -24.43
N TYR A 109 9.29 20.27 -23.68
CA TYR A 109 10.55 19.55 -23.62
C TYR A 109 10.89 18.79 -24.90
N GLU A 110 9.94 18.48 -25.78
CA GLU A 110 10.21 17.74 -27.01
C GLU A 110 9.27 18.13 -28.15
N ARG A 111 9.81 18.69 -29.25
CA ARG A 111 9.07 18.99 -30.48
C ARG A 111 9.99 18.85 -31.69
N ASP A 112 9.55 18.10 -32.70
CA ASP A 112 10.18 17.88 -34.02
C ASP A 112 11.48 17.03 -34.09
N TYR A 113 12.29 16.93 -33.02
CA TYR A 113 13.52 16.12 -32.98
C TYR A 113 13.79 15.53 -31.57
N PRO A 114 14.59 14.45 -31.44
CA PRO A 114 15.02 13.93 -30.13
C PRO A 114 15.75 14.99 -29.33
N GLN A 115 15.13 15.41 -28.23
CA GLN A 115 15.73 16.41 -27.35
C GLN A 115 16.83 15.75 -26.52
N LYS A 116 18.04 16.27 -26.71
CA LYS A 116 19.19 15.87 -25.91
C LYS A 116 19.05 16.50 -24.52
N LEU A 117 19.47 15.77 -23.48
CA LEU A 117 19.35 16.21 -22.09
C LEU A 117 19.84 17.65 -21.86
N TYR A 118 20.95 18.08 -22.48
CA TYR A 118 21.45 19.45 -22.30
C TYR A 118 20.43 20.52 -22.72
N LYS A 119 19.59 20.26 -23.74
CA LYS A 119 18.57 21.22 -24.17
C LYS A 119 17.41 21.30 -23.19
N ILE A 120 16.98 20.17 -22.62
CA ILE A 120 16.00 20.15 -21.53
C ILE A 120 16.48 21.05 -20.37
N LEU A 121 17.77 21.00 -20.06
CA LEU A 121 18.37 21.82 -19.01
C LEU A 121 18.53 23.29 -19.41
N GLU A 122 18.70 23.61 -20.70
CA GLU A 122 18.69 24.99 -21.20
C GLU A 122 17.28 25.59 -21.13
N THR A 123 16.21 24.83 -21.44
CA THR A 123 14.83 25.37 -21.42
C THR A 123 14.42 25.72 -20.01
N ASN A 124 14.93 25.00 -19.02
CA ASN A 124 14.70 25.29 -17.62
C ASN A 124 15.24 26.65 -17.16
N LYS A 125 16.31 27.20 -17.77
CA LYS A 125 16.93 28.45 -17.31
C LYS A 125 15.96 29.64 -17.31
N PRO A 126 15.31 29.99 -18.43
CA PRO A 126 14.32 31.08 -18.43
C PRO A 126 13.08 30.76 -17.58
N LEU A 127 12.67 29.48 -17.46
CA LEU A 127 11.54 29.08 -16.62
C LEU A 127 11.82 29.31 -15.13
N ILE A 128 13.01 28.94 -14.66
CA ILE A 128 13.46 29.22 -13.28
C ILE A 128 13.47 30.72 -13.02
N SER A 129 13.98 31.51 -13.97
CA SER A 129 14.01 32.97 -13.85
C SER A 129 12.61 33.56 -13.77
N HIS A 130 11.68 33.10 -14.61
CA HIS A 130 10.30 33.59 -14.62
C HIS A 130 9.56 33.24 -13.31
N PHE A 131 9.73 32.01 -12.81
CA PHE A 131 9.12 31.57 -11.55
C PHE A 131 9.62 32.38 -10.35
N ARG A 132 10.94 32.62 -10.27
CA ARG A 132 11.55 33.46 -9.22
C ARG A 132 11.06 34.91 -9.23
N GLN A 133 10.56 35.39 -10.36
CA GLN A 133 9.97 36.72 -10.51
C GLN A 133 8.44 36.72 -10.25
N GLY A 134 7.89 35.64 -9.67
CA GLY A 134 6.47 35.55 -9.31
C GLY A 134 5.58 34.88 -10.35
N GLY A 135 6.13 34.49 -11.51
CA GLY A 135 5.38 33.80 -12.56
C GLY A 135 5.15 32.32 -12.28
N LEU A 136 4.31 31.70 -13.11
CA LEU A 136 4.04 30.26 -13.09
C LEU A 136 4.61 29.60 -14.35
N VAL A 137 4.92 28.30 -14.25
CA VAL A 137 5.55 27.53 -15.33
C VAL A 137 4.62 26.42 -15.77
N ALA A 138 4.26 26.42 -17.05
CA ALA A 138 3.56 25.31 -17.70
C ALA A 138 4.50 24.59 -18.65
N LEU A 139 4.51 23.27 -18.60
CA LEU A 139 5.46 22.47 -19.34
C LEU A 139 4.75 21.27 -19.95
N MET A 140 4.82 21.17 -21.26
CA MET A 140 4.28 20.04 -22.01
C MET A 140 5.40 19.16 -22.55
N TRP A 141 4.99 18.03 -23.10
CA TRP A 141 5.89 17.10 -23.74
C TRP A 141 5.26 16.51 -24.99
N SER A 142 5.69 16.98 -26.17
CA SER A 142 5.31 16.37 -27.46
C SER A 142 6.25 15.21 -27.80
N ALA A 143 6.14 14.13 -27.03
CA ALA A 143 7.06 13.00 -27.03
C ALA A 143 7.33 12.43 -28.42
N ASN A 144 8.58 12.11 -28.72
CA ASN A 144 8.92 11.35 -29.92
C ASN A 144 8.37 9.92 -29.86
N ASN A 145 8.04 9.35 -31.02
CA ASN A 145 7.54 7.99 -31.15
C ASN A 145 8.60 6.98 -30.65
N PRO A 146 8.35 6.21 -29.58
CA PRO A 146 9.33 5.27 -29.02
C PRO A 146 9.64 4.08 -29.94
N TRP A 147 8.74 3.67 -30.83
CA TRP A 147 9.01 2.57 -31.76
C TRP A 147 10.01 2.98 -32.85
N THR A 148 9.78 4.14 -33.49
CA THR A 148 10.56 4.58 -34.66
C THR A 148 11.66 5.59 -34.34
N GLY A 149 11.55 6.33 -33.24
CA GLY A 149 12.35 7.52 -32.96
C GLY A 149 11.94 8.76 -33.76
N GLY A 150 10.84 8.71 -34.51
CA GLY A 150 10.26 9.85 -35.22
C GLY A 150 9.58 10.85 -34.28
N ASN A 151 9.11 11.97 -34.81
CA ASN A 151 8.46 13.00 -34.01
C ASN A 151 7.04 12.60 -33.54
N GLN A 152 6.38 13.46 -32.77
CA GLN A 152 5.06 13.20 -32.21
C GLN A 152 3.97 12.85 -33.24
N ASN A 153 4.14 13.29 -34.50
CA ASN A 153 3.21 13.01 -35.61
C ASN A 153 3.54 11.73 -36.37
N ASP A 154 4.62 11.03 -36.01
CA ASP A 154 4.97 9.73 -36.59
C ASP A 154 4.08 8.65 -35.99
N LEU A 155 3.06 8.22 -36.73
CA LEU A 155 2.06 7.23 -36.28
C LEU A 155 2.46 5.77 -36.55
N ARG A 156 3.67 5.51 -37.05
CA ARG A 156 4.09 4.15 -37.42
C ARG A 156 4.36 3.31 -36.17
N ASN A 157 3.95 2.04 -36.21
CA ASN A 157 4.20 1.03 -35.18
C ASN A 157 3.59 1.34 -33.80
N SER A 158 2.73 2.35 -33.70
CA SER A 158 2.09 2.75 -32.44
C SER A 158 0.76 2.01 -32.20
N GLU A 159 0.52 0.86 -32.84
CA GLU A 159 -0.73 0.10 -32.77
C GLU A 159 -1.03 -0.46 -31.37
N ASN A 160 -0.06 -0.53 -30.47
CA ASN A 160 -0.24 -1.06 -29.12
C ASN A 160 0.51 -0.20 -28.09
N LEU A 161 -0.16 0.77 -27.48
CA LEU A 161 0.47 1.66 -26.48
C LEU A 161 1.00 0.90 -25.24
N LEU A 162 0.47 -0.29 -24.95
CA LEU A 162 0.94 -1.11 -23.83
C LEU A 162 2.37 -1.62 -24.03
N ASP A 163 2.90 -1.63 -25.26
CA ASP A 163 4.30 -1.96 -25.50
C ASP A 163 5.23 -1.02 -24.72
N LEU A 164 4.83 0.23 -24.47
CA LEU A 164 5.62 1.21 -23.71
C LEU A 164 5.82 0.81 -22.24
N ILE A 165 4.90 0.03 -21.68
CA ILE A 165 4.92 -0.38 -20.28
C ILE A 165 5.10 -1.90 -20.10
N THR A 166 5.28 -2.62 -21.21
CA THR A 166 5.57 -4.05 -21.22
C THR A 166 7.07 -4.29 -21.19
N ASN A 167 7.58 -4.82 -20.07
CA ASN A 167 9.00 -5.07 -19.88
C ASN A 167 9.57 -5.99 -20.98
N GLY A 168 10.69 -5.59 -21.57
CA GLY A 168 11.42 -6.37 -22.58
C GLY A 168 11.12 -5.98 -24.03
N THR A 169 10.10 -5.17 -24.31
CA THR A 169 9.91 -4.62 -25.66
C THR A 169 10.93 -3.52 -25.96
N THR A 170 11.27 -3.34 -27.24
CA THR A 170 12.16 -2.25 -27.67
C THR A 170 11.55 -0.87 -27.41
N ALA A 171 10.21 -0.75 -27.50
CA ALA A 171 9.49 0.48 -27.22
C ALA A 171 9.53 0.85 -25.73
N ASN A 172 9.39 -0.13 -24.83
CA ASN A 172 9.53 0.07 -23.38
C ASN A 172 10.93 0.56 -23.00
N GLN A 173 12.00 -0.06 -23.53
CA GLN A 173 13.37 0.36 -23.24
C GLN A 173 13.61 1.83 -23.62
N LYS A 174 13.13 2.24 -24.81
CA LYS A 174 13.22 3.64 -25.26
C LYS A 174 12.32 4.57 -24.45
N TRP A 175 11.12 4.14 -24.11
CA TRP A 175 10.18 4.91 -23.29
C TRP A 175 10.75 5.21 -21.91
N ILE A 176 11.30 4.20 -21.21
CA ILE A 176 11.97 4.41 -19.93
C ILE A 176 13.15 5.38 -20.06
N ALA A 177 13.96 5.27 -21.12
CA ALA A 177 15.06 6.19 -21.36
C ALA A 177 14.59 7.64 -21.60
N TYR A 178 13.44 7.83 -22.25
CA TYR A 178 12.80 9.14 -22.40
C TYR A 178 12.33 9.67 -21.05
N LEU A 179 11.62 8.85 -20.26
CA LEU A 179 11.18 9.21 -18.92
C LEU A 179 12.36 9.58 -18.01
N ASP A 180 13.47 8.83 -18.05
CA ASP A 180 14.70 9.14 -17.32
C ASP A 180 15.22 10.54 -17.65
N SER A 181 15.27 10.89 -18.94
CA SER A 181 15.78 12.19 -19.40
C SER A 181 14.88 13.35 -18.97
N ILE A 182 13.56 13.17 -19.09
CA ILE A 182 12.56 14.15 -18.66
C ILE A 182 12.60 14.33 -17.13
N ALA A 183 12.75 13.24 -16.38
CA ALA A 183 12.84 13.28 -14.93
C ALA A 183 14.05 14.10 -14.44
N VAL A 184 15.19 14.05 -15.15
CA VAL A 184 16.36 14.89 -14.82
C VAL A 184 16.02 16.38 -14.98
N GLY A 185 15.33 16.76 -16.05
CA GLY A 185 14.85 18.13 -16.25
C GLY A 185 13.89 18.58 -15.16
N LEU A 186 12.87 17.79 -14.88
CA LEU A 186 11.88 18.08 -13.83
C LEU A 186 12.52 18.15 -12.43
N LYS A 187 13.53 17.30 -12.16
CA LYS A 187 14.30 17.34 -10.92
C LYS A 187 15.10 18.62 -10.77
N GLN A 188 15.69 19.16 -11.85
CA GLN A 188 16.38 20.46 -11.80
C GLN A 188 15.43 21.61 -11.43
N LEU A 189 14.20 21.59 -11.97
CA LEU A 189 13.16 22.56 -11.61
C LEU A 189 12.76 22.40 -10.14
N GLN A 190 12.59 21.16 -9.66
CA GLN A 190 12.30 20.87 -8.24
C GLN A 190 13.40 21.41 -7.32
N ASP A 191 14.65 21.11 -7.63
CA ASP A 191 15.81 21.53 -6.84
C ASP A 191 15.98 23.05 -6.85
N SER A 192 15.37 23.73 -7.83
CA SER A 192 15.30 25.19 -7.92
C SER A 192 14.06 25.79 -7.26
N GLY A 193 13.20 24.97 -6.64
CA GLY A 193 11.94 25.37 -5.99
C GLY A 193 10.80 25.70 -6.95
N VAL A 194 10.92 25.36 -8.24
CA VAL A 194 9.92 25.68 -9.27
C VAL A 194 8.82 24.65 -9.27
N VAL A 195 7.56 25.10 -9.20
CA VAL A 195 6.38 24.25 -9.40
C VAL A 195 6.02 24.20 -10.88
N VAL A 196 5.73 23.00 -11.39
CA VAL A 196 5.49 22.75 -12.81
C VAL A 196 4.04 22.32 -13.03
N LEU A 197 3.31 23.07 -13.85
CA LEU A 197 2.03 22.63 -14.43
C LEU A 197 2.36 21.67 -15.59
N TRP A 198 2.48 20.38 -15.27
CA TRP A 198 2.99 19.33 -16.17
C TRP A 198 1.87 18.74 -17.03
N ARG A 199 1.98 18.91 -18.35
CA ARG A 199 0.94 18.56 -19.33
C ARG A 199 1.47 17.58 -20.40
N PRO A 200 1.77 16.33 -20.05
CA PRO A 200 2.29 15.34 -21.00
C PRO A 200 1.16 14.73 -21.84
N LEU A 201 1.50 14.15 -23.00
CA LEU A 201 0.59 13.32 -23.82
C LEU A 201 -0.80 13.97 -24.10
N HIS A 202 -0.81 15.28 -24.31
CA HIS A 202 -2.00 16.10 -24.56
C HIS A 202 -2.72 15.74 -25.87
N GLU A 203 -3.98 16.16 -26.01
CA GLU A 203 -4.82 15.94 -27.21
C GLU A 203 -4.97 14.47 -27.62
N MET A 204 -4.97 13.57 -26.64
CA MET A 204 -5.09 12.12 -26.86
C MET A 204 -6.39 11.71 -27.57
N ASN A 205 -7.43 12.55 -27.48
CA ASN A 205 -8.69 12.37 -28.19
C ASN A 205 -8.63 12.80 -29.68
N GLY A 206 -7.50 13.33 -30.14
CA GLY A 206 -7.18 13.62 -31.55
C GLY A 206 -6.61 12.42 -32.31
N THR A 207 -6.36 12.58 -33.61
CA THR A 207 -5.89 11.50 -34.53
C THR A 207 -4.47 11.72 -35.07
N TRP A 208 -3.78 12.76 -34.60
CA TRP A 208 -2.51 13.24 -35.16
C TRP A 208 -1.28 12.84 -34.36
N PHE A 209 -1.40 12.55 -33.07
CA PHE A 209 -0.29 12.06 -32.25
C PHE A 209 -0.26 10.54 -32.15
N TRP A 210 0.94 9.98 -31.99
CA TRP A 210 1.10 8.53 -31.87
C TRP A 210 0.46 7.94 -30.62
N TRP A 211 0.21 8.74 -29.57
CA TRP A 211 -0.56 8.34 -28.39
C TRP A 211 -2.07 8.56 -28.53
N GLY A 212 -2.53 9.06 -29.69
CA GLY A 212 -3.92 9.43 -29.96
C GLY A 212 -4.77 8.34 -30.63
N SER A 213 -6.03 8.69 -30.90
CA SER A 213 -7.11 7.77 -31.34
C SER A 213 -6.92 7.03 -32.67
N LYS A 214 -5.86 7.29 -33.44
CA LYS A 214 -5.53 6.58 -34.69
C LYS A 214 -4.47 5.49 -34.52
N SER A 215 -3.84 5.39 -33.36
CA SER A 215 -2.78 4.41 -33.07
C SER A 215 -3.36 3.00 -32.82
N THR A 216 -4.51 2.64 -33.38
CA THR A 216 -5.24 1.38 -33.11
C THR A 216 -6.52 1.33 -33.94
N THR A 217 -6.99 0.12 -34.23
CA THR A 217 -8.43 -0.18 -34.15
C THR A 217 -8.86 -0.05 -32.69
N LEU A 218 -9.12 1.19 -32.26
CA LEU A 218 -9.45 1.64 -30.90
C LEU A 218 -8.41 1.26 -29.83
N PRO A 219 -7.68 2.20 -29.20
CA PRO A 219 -7.03 1.87 -27.95
C PRO A 219 -8.24 1.77 -27.04
N ASP A 220 -8.43 0.60 -26.44
CA ASP A 220 -9.32 0.56 -25.31
C ASP A 220 -8.85 1.70 -24.39
N ARG A 221 -9.80 2.50 -23.91
CA ARG A 221 -9.53 3.71 -23.09
C ARG A 221 -8.43 3.48 -22.06
N ASN A 222 -8.36 2.23 -21.60
CA ASN A 222 -7.42 1.67 -20.66
C ASN A 222 -5.95 1.78 -21.06
N ASP A 223 -5.56 1.77 -22.34
CA ASP A 223 -4.14 1.75 -22.73
C ASP A 223 -3.48 3.11 -22.48
N TYR A 224 -4.10 4.19 -22.98
CA TYR A 224 -3.66 5.56 -22.68
C TYR A 224 -3.67 5.82 -21.17
N ILE A 225 -4.74 5.41 -20.47
CA ILE A 225 -4.85 5.55 -19.01
C ILE A 225 -3.71 4.80 -18.32
N SER A 226 -3.35 3.59 -18.79
CA SER A 226 -2.26 2.79 -18.23
C SER A 226 -0.90 3.44 -18.44
N VAL A 227 -0.64 3.99 -19.63
CA VAL A 227 0.61 4.72 -19.93
C VAL A 227 0.69 6.01 -19.11
N TRP A 228 -0.41 6.76 -18.97
CA TRP A 228 -0.48 7.95 -18.11
C TRP A 228 -0.17 7.59 -16.66
N ARG A 229 -0.85 6.59 -16.09
CA ARG A 229 -0.66 6.14 -14.71
C ARG A 229 0.75 5.59 -14.47
N HIS A 230 1.33 4.89 -15.44
CA HIS A 230 2.73 4.46 -15.38
C HIS A 230 3.68 5.66 -15.30
N MET A 231 3.54 6.65 -16.18
CA MET A 231 4.35 7.88 -16.16
C MET A 231 4.15 8.66 -14.86
N TYR A 232 2.91 8.77 -14.37
CA TYR A 232 2.60 9.36 -13.07
C TYR A 232 3.36 8.67 -11.95
N ASN A 233 3.25 7.34 -11.84
CA ASN A 233 3.91 6.60 -10.78
C ASN A 233 5.43 6.67 -10.89
N TYR A 234 5.95 6.66 -12.12
CA TYR A 234 7.38 6.78 -12.38
C TYR A 234 7.94 8.14 -11.93
N PHE A 235 7.29 9.26 -12.26
CA PHE A 235 7.75 10.58 -11.83
C PHE A 235 7.48 10.88 -10.36
N THR A 236 6.25 10.60 -9.90
CA THR A 236 5.80 10.94 -8.54
C THR A 236 6.47 10.05 -7.48
N TYR A 237 6.42 8.73 -7.64
CA TYR A 237 6.86 7.79 -6.60
C TYR A 237 8.28 7.27 -6.83
N PHE A 238 8.62 6.87 -8.05
CA PHE A 238 9.95 6.29 -8.33
C PHE A 238 11.05 7.36 -8.40
N LYS A 239 10.79 8.51 -9.03
CA LYS A 239 11.75 9.64 -9.13
C LYS A 239 11.61 10.68 -8.01
N GLY A 240 10.54 10.62 -7.21
CA GLY A 240 10.33 11.55 -6.09
C GLY A 240 10.15 13.00 -6.52
N LEU A 241 9.44 13.24 -7.63
CA LEU A 241 9.13 14.57 -8.15
C LEU A 241 7.83 15.06 -7.52
N ASN A 242 7.98 15.90 -6.49
CA ASN A 242 6.94 16.46 -5.65
C ASN A 242 6.55 17.91 -6.00
N ASN A 243 7.19 18.49 -7.02
CA ASN A 243 6.94 19.86 -7.50
C ASN A 243 5.99 19.94 -8.71
N ILE A 244 5.25 18.86 -9.01
CA ILE A 244 4.45 18.72 -10.22
C ILE A 244 2.96 18.80 -9.90
N LEU A 245 2.22 19.58 -10.69
CA LEU A 245 0.75 19.51 -10.82
C LEU A 245 0.40 18.89 -12.17
N TRP A 246 -0.34 17.78 -12.16
CA TRP A 246 -0.68 17.00 -13.35
C TRP A 246 -1.88 17.61 -14.10
N VAL A 247 -1.63 18.03 -15.34
CA VAL A 247 -2.62 18.70 -16.21
C VAL A 247 -3.07 17.74 -17.31
N TYR A 248 -4.30 17.22 -17.19
CA TYR A 248 -4.93 16.41 -18.23
C TYR A 248 -5.57 17.31 -19.29
N SER A 249 -5.12 17.23 -20.55
CA SER A 249 -5.55 18.14 -21.62
C SER A 249 -6.09 17.40 -22.84
N ALA A 250 -7.37 17.62 -23.14
CA ALA A 250 -8.05 17.08 -24.32
C ALA A 250 -8.34 18.20 -25.33
N THR A 251 -8.38 17.89 -26.63
CA THR A 251 -8.87 18.86 -27.62
C THR A 251 -10.36 19.11 -27.39
N ALA A 252 -10.78 20.37 -27.35
CA ALA A 252 -12.19 20.73 -27.18
C ALA A 252 -13.02 20.27 -28.38
N LYS A 253 -14.19 19.68 -28.11
CA LYS A 253 -15.14 19.29 -29.16
C LYS A 253 -15.85 20.54 -29.70
N SER A 254 -15.50 20.99 -30.91
CA SER A 254 -16.17 22.11 -31.56
C SER A 254 -17.29 21.64 -32.51
N LYS A 255 -18.32 22.48 -32.71
CA LYS A 255 -19.42 22.21 -33.66
C LYS A 255 -18.96 22.02 -35.12
N LYS A 256 -17.74 22.44 -35.46
CA LYS A 256 -17.14 22.29 -36.81
C LYS A 256 -16.40 20.96 -36.99
N VAL A 257 -16.10 20.23 -35.92
CA VAL A 257 -15.42 18.93 -35.95
C VAL A 257 -16.46 17.82 -35.80
N SER A 258 -17.22 17.56 -36.86
CA SER A 258 -18.18 16.45 -36.94
C SER A 258 -17.50 15.14 -37.36
N ASN A 259 -16.33 14.82 -36.80
CA ASN A 259 -15.69 13.54 -37.04
C ASN A 259 -16.05 12.59 -35.89
N PRO A 260 -16.79 11.49 -36.15
CA PRO A 260 -17.21 10.52 -35.13
C PRO A 260 -16.04 9.81 -34.40
N ALA A 261 -14.79 10.01 -34.85
CA ALA A 261 -13.59 9.55 -34.16
C ALA A 261 -13.21 10.39 -32.91
N PHE A 262 -13.72 11.63 -32.76
CA PHE A 262 -13.43 12.46 -31.58
C PHE A 262 -14.30 12.02 -30.41
N LYS A 263 -13.68 11.30 -29.48
CA LYS A 263 -14.30 10.91 -28.22
C LYS A 263 -14.39 12.12 -27.28
N ASP A 264 -15.36 12.09 -26.37
CA ASP A 264 -15.59 13.17 -25.41
C ASP A 264 -14.34 13.45 -24.55
N GLU A 265 -14.19 14.69 -24.09
CA GLU A 265 -12.98 15.21 -23.45
C GLU A 265 -12.53 14.39 -22.22
N LEU A 266 -13.46 13.75 -21.51
CA LEU A 266 -13.17 12.91 -20.34
C LEU A 266 -13.03 11.41 -20.65
N ASN A 267 -13.13 11.00 -21.91
CA ASN A 267 -13.11 9.59 -22.29
C ASN A 267 -11.78 8.89 -21.95
N ASN A 268 -10.67 9.63 -21.93
CA ASN A 268 -9.34 9.13 -21.59
C ASN A 268 -8.87 9.64 -20.21
N TYR A 269 -9.80 10.13 -19.39
CA TYR A 269 -9.51 10.69 -18.07
C TYR A 269 -8.88 9.63 -17.14
N PRO A 270 -7.65 9.84 -16.65
CA PRO A 270 -6.92 8.82 -15.89
C PRO A 270 -7.44 8.55 -14.47
N GLY A 271 -8.36 9.34 -13.94
CA GLY A 271 -8.86 9.25 -12.55
C GLY A 271 -8.51 10.49 -11.72
N ASP A 272 -9.31 10.76 -10.68
CA ASP A 272 -9.14 11.96 -9.84
C ASP A 272 -7.85 11.92 -9.03
N GLU A 273 -7.33 10.72 -8.76
CA GLU A 273 -6.09 10.43 -8.05
C GLU A 273 -4.81 10.61 -8.91
N TYR A 274 -4.95 10.87 -10.22
CA TYR A 274 -3.83 11.00 -11.18
C TYR A 274 -3.81 12.35 -11.93
N VAL A 275 -4.71 13.26 -11.58
CA VAL A 275 -4.89 14.55 -12.26
C VAL A 275 -5.15 15.64 -11.22
N ASP A 276 -4.45 16.77 -11.33
CA ASP A 276 -4.67 17.96 -10.49
C ASP A 276 -5.57 18.98 -11.19
N ILE A 277 -5.37 19.15 -12.51
CA ILE A 277 -5.98 20.21 -13.32
C ILE A 277 -6.55 19.61 -14.60
N ILE A 278 -7.75 20.04 -14.98
CA ILE A 278 -8.41 19.63 -16.23
C ILE A 278 -8.29 20.76 -17.24
N SER A 279 -7.85 20.42 -18.44
CA SER A 279 -7.60 21.35 -19.54
C SER A 279 -8.37 20.97 -20.80
N VAL A 280 -8.68 21.99 -21.60
CA VAL A 280 -9.02 21.84 -23.01
C VAL A 280 -8.09 22.65 -23.90
N ASP A 281 -7.74 22.09 -25.06
CA ASP A 281 -6.96 22.75 -26.11
C ASP A 281 -7.90 23.25 -27.22
N ILE A 282 -7.78 24.53 -27.60
CA ILE A 282 -8.74 25.24 -28.47
C ILE A 282 -8.03 26.02 -29.57
N TYR A 283 -8.27 25.65 -30.83
CA TYR A 283 -7.82 26.37 -32.03
C TYR A 283 -9.00 26.82 -32.88
N SER A 284 -9.65 27.92 -32.49
CA SER A 284 -10.88 28.41 -33.09
C SER A 284 -11.17 29.87 -32.67
N ASP A 285 -11.84 30.62 -33.54
CA ASP A 285 -12.29 31.99 -33.22
C ASP A 285 -13.41 32.01 -32.15
N THR A 286 -14.08 30.88 -31.94
CA THR A 286 -15.07 30.64 -30.88
C THR A 286 -14.63 29.49 -29.97
N LEU A 287 -14.87 29.61 -28.66
CA LEU A 287 -14.45 28.59 -27.68
C LEU A 287 -15.31 27.32 -27.72
N ASP A 288 -16.64 27.46 -27.89
CA ASP A 288 -17.64 26.39 -28.04
C ASP A 288 -17.34 25.05 -27.32
N VAL A 289 -17.08 25.10 -26.00
CA VAL A 289 -16.79 23.91 -25.17
C VAL A 289 -18.09 23.19 -24.81
N VAL A 290 -18.41 22.10 -25.53
CA VAL A 290 -19.69 21.38 -25.41
C VAL A 290 -19.86 20.74 -24.02
N ASN A 291 -18.82 20.09 -23.50
CA ASN A 291 -18.88 19.34 -22.23
C ASN A 291 -18.42 20.16 -21.01
N TYR A 292 -18.48 21.49 -21.08
CA TYR A 292 -18.00 22.39 -20.03
C TYR A 292 -18.53 22.06 -18.63
N ASN A 293 -19.84 21.79 -18.48
CA ASN A 293 -20.45 21.45 -17.20
C ASN A 293 -19.97 20.08 -16.65
N GLN A 294 -19.65 19.13 -17.54
CA GLN A 294 -19.12 17.83 -17.16
C GLN A 294 -17.66 17.93 -16.72
N LEU A 295 -16.87 18.78 -17.37
CA LEU A 295 -15.51 19.09 -16.94
C LEU A 295 -15.53 19.78 -15.57
N LYS A 296 -16.42 20.76 -15.39
CA LYS A 296 -16.62 21.47 -14.13
C LYS A 296 -17.05 20.56 -12.98
N SER A 297 -17.89 19.56 -13.23
CA SER A 297 -18.40 18.68 -12.17
C SER A 297 -17.33 17.79 -11.53
N LYS A 298 -16.14 17.70 -12.12
CA LYS A 298 -14.97 17.03 -11.52
C LYS A 298 -14.39 17.76 -10.32
N GLY A 299 -14.80 19.00 -10.06
CA GLY A 299 -14.38 19.74 -8.87
C GLY A 299 -12.89 20.08 -8.85
N LYS A 300 -12.21 20.06 -10.01
CA LYS A 300 -10.80 20.45 -10.19
C LYS A 300 -10.71 21.78 -10.95
N PRO A 301 -9.61 22.54 -10.84
CA PRO A 301 -9.39 23.72 -11.67
C PRO A 301 -9.52 23.40 -13.16
N LEU A 302 -10.26 24.25 -13.87
CA LEU A 302 -10.52 24.11 -15.30
C LEU A 302 -9.73 25.18 -16.05
N VAL A 303 -9.02 24.81 -17.12
CA VAL A 303 -8.04 25.70 -17.79
C VAL A 303 -8.07 25.52 -19.31
N ILE A 304 -7.49 26.49 -20.03
CA ILE A 304 -7.25 26.41 -21.48
C ILE A 304 -5.74 26.31 -21.70
N SER A 305 -5.16 25.11 -21.65
CA SER A 305 -3.70 24.96 -21.74
C SER A 305 -3.12 25.27 -23.12
N GLU A 306 -3.94 25.30 -24.17
CA GLU A 306 -3.60 25.87 -25.47
C GLU A 306 -4.76 26.67 -26.05
N PHE A 307 -4.47 27.91 -26.48
CA PHE A 307 -5.39 28.73 -27.25
C PHE A 307 -4.71 29.30 -28.50
N GLY A 308 -5.39 29.18 -29.63
CA GLY A 308 -5.12 29.94 -30.84
C GLY A 308 -6.42 30.30 -31.59
N PRO A 309 -6.46 31.45 -32.29
CA PRO A 309 -7.50 31.73 -33.27
C PRO A 309 -7.63 30.65 -34.36
N ASP A 310 -8.69 30.68 -35.16
CA ASP A 310 -8.81 29.81 -36.33
C ASP A 310 -7.60 30.04 -37.25
N ARG A 311 -6.94 28.96 -37.66
CA ARG A 311 -5.72 29.04 -38.49
C ARG A 311 -5.94 29.89 -39.74
N ASN A 312 -7.11 29.84 -40.38
CA ASN A 312 -7.39 30.59 -41.62
C ASN A 312 -7.55 32.09 -41.36
N THR A 313 -7.95 32.47 -40.14
CA THR A 313 -8.07 33.86 -39.71
C THR A 313 -6.70 34.50 -39.58
N VAL A 314 -5.68 33.76 -39.13
CA VAL A 314 -4.35 34.29 -38.80
C VAL A 314 -3.21 33.82 -39.70
N LEU A 315 -3.47 32.94 -40.68
CA LEU A 315 -2.47 32.53 -41.67
C LEU A 315 -2.03 33.72 -42.52
N ASN A 316 -0.75 34.06 -42.44
CA ASN A 316 -0.11 35.21 -43.10
C ASN A 316 -0.77 36.55 -42.78
N LYS A 317 -1.50 36.64 -41.68
CA LYS A 317 -2.29 37.81 -41.30
C LYS A 317 -2.02 38.18 -39.84
N ILE A 318 -1.44 39.36 -39.66
CA ILE A 318 -1.43 40.06 -38.38
C ILE A 318 -2.68 40.93 -38.29
N GLN A 319 -3.07 41.32 -37.08
CA GLN A 319 -4.21 42.21 -36.85
C GLN A 319 -5.51 41.71 -37.52
N SER A 320 -5.77 40.40 -37.47
CA SER A 320 -6.96 39.79 -38.09
C SER A 320 -7.91 39.12 -37.10
N PHE A 321 -7.42 38.79 -35.90
CA PHE A 321 -8.24 38.30 -34.80
C PHE A 321 -8.25 39.32 -33.65
N ASP A 322 -9.41 39.54 -33.04
CA ASP A 322 -9.57 40.39 -31.85
C ASP A 322 -9.54 39.56 -30.57
N TYR A 323 -8.46 39.71 -29.79
CA TYR A 323 -8.27 38.98 -28.54
C TYR A 323 -9.28 39.35 -27.45
N MET A 324 -9.98 40.48 -27.56
CA MET A 324 -11.09 40.75 -26.65
C MET A 324 -12.22 39.72 -26.81
N SER A 325 -12.33 39.07 -27.98
CA SER A 325 -13.26 37.96 -28.20
C SER A 325 -13.02 36.80 -27.22
N LEU A 326 -11.76 36.46 -26.92
CA LEU A 326 -11.41 35.40 -25.98
C LEU A 326 -11.97 35.70 -24.58
N ILE A 327 -11.57 36.84 -24.01
CA ILE A 327 -11.96 37.20 -22.64
C ILE A 327 -13.47 37.45 -22.53
N ASN A 328 -14.11 38.01 -23.55
CA ASN A 328 -15.56 38.21 -23.57
C ASN A 328 -16.32 36.88 -23.59
N GLN A 329 -15.83 35.87 -24.30
CA GLN A 329 -16.43 34.54 -24.30
C GLN A 329 -16.23 33.83 -22.96
N ILE A 330 -15.07 33.97 -22.32
CA ILE A 330 -14.82 33.43 -20.97
C ILE A 330 -15.79 34.06 -19.97
N LYS A 331 -15.87 35.39 -19.94
CA LYS A 331 -16.79 36.15 -19.07
C LYS A 331 -18.25 35.74 -19.22
N SER A 332 -18.71 35.55 -20.46
CA SER A 332 -20.12 35.34 -20.77
C SER A 332 -20.55 33.87 -20.77
N LYS A 333 -19.65 32.92 -21.08
CA LYS A 333 -20.00 31.50 -21.28
C LYS A 333 -19.23 30.53 -20.40
N TYR A 334 -17.96 30.82 -20.09
CA TYR A 334 -17.05 29.87 -19.46
C TYR A 334 -16.26 30.48 -18.28
N PRO A 335 -16.93 31.06 -17.28
CA PRO A 335 -16.29 31.91 -16.27
C PRO A 335 -15.41 31.15 -15.27
N ASP A 336 -15.43 29.81 -15.25
CA ASP A 336 -14.64 28.98 -14.32
C ASP A 336 -13.26 28.59 -14.89
N PHE A 337 -12.91 29.04 -16.11
CA PHE A 337 -11.54 28.94 -16.59
C PHE A 337 -10.61 29.85 -15.79
N VAL A 338 -9.55 29.29 -15.21
CA VAL A 338 -8.66 30.03 -14.29
C VAL A 338 -7.31 30.41 -14.90
N TYR A 339 -6.93 29.83 -16.02
CA TYR A 339 -5.86 30.36 -16.88
C TYR A 339 -6.08 29.99 -18.35
N TRP A 340 -5.40 30.71 -19.25
CA TRP A 340 -5.14 30.26 -20.62
C TRP A 340 -3.67 30.38 -20.99
N VAL A 341 -3.20 29.63 -21.98
CA VAL A 341 -1.88 29.81 -22.58
C VAL A 341 -2.03 29.96 -24.09
N SER A 342 -1.72 31.14 -24.63
CA SER A 342 -1.72 31.36 -26.08
C SER A 342 -0.54 30.63 -26.75
N TRP A 343 -0.80 29.95 -27.86
CA TRP A 343 0.24 29.29 -28.62
C TRP A 343 1.23 30.30 -29.23
N ASN A 344 2.39 29.82 -29.64
CA ASN A 344 3.41 30.65 -30.27
C ASN A 344 3.14 30.88 -31.76
N ASP A 345 3.68 31.96 -32.31
CA ASP A 345 3.76 32.14 -33.76
C ASP A 345 4.76 31.13 -34.35
N PHE A 346 4.46 30.58 -35.53
CA PHE A 346 5.37 29.66 -36.21
C PHE A 346 5.27 29.74 -37.72
N VAL A 347 6.37 29.38 -38.37
CA VAL A 347 6.45 29.26 -39.83
C VAL A 347 6.08 27.85 -40.28
N THR A 348 5.44 27.74 -41.43
CA THR A 348 5.01 26.49 -42.05
C THR A 348 5.32 26.52 -43.56
N ASN A 349 5.03 25.42 -44.26
CA ASN A 349 5.28 25.29 -45.72
C ASN A 349 6.71 25.67 -46.15
N GLY A 350 7.71 25.21 -45.39
CA GLY A 350 9.13 25.47 -45.69
C GLY A 350 9.54 26.94 -45.54
N GLY A 351 8.88 27.69 -44.65
CA GLY A 351 9.16 29.10 -44.37
C GLY A 351 8.37 30.09 -45.22
N LYS A 352 7.45 29.61 -46.07
CA LYS A 352 6.64 30.47 -46.96
C LYS A 352 5.45 31.10 -46.27
N ASP A 353 4.90 30.42 -45.26
CA ASP A 353 3.71 30.84 -44.54
C ASP A 353 4.01 30.99 -43.05
N THR A 354 3.39 31.96 -42.40
CA THR A 354 3.48 32.19 -40.96
C THR A 354 2.08 32.17 -40.34
N VAL A 355 1.91 31.46 -39.24
CA VAL A 355 0.68 31.44 -38.45
C VAL A 355 0.91 32.33 -37.21
N TYR A 356 0.09 33.37 -37.05
CA TYR A 356 0.23 34.37 -35.99
C TYR A 356 -0.77 34.15 -34.83
N TYR A 357 -0.43 33.26 -33.90
CA TYR A 357 -1.23 32.94 -32.71
C TYR A 357 -0.91 33.75 -31.46
N SER A 358 0.14 34.56 -31.43
CA SER A 358 0.46 35.36 -30.26
C SER A 358 -0.38 36.65 -30.23
N PRO A 359 -0.93 37.05 -29.07
CA PRO A 359 -1.62 38.33 -28.89
C PRO A 359 -0.73 39.53 -29.27
N MET A 360 0.59 39.39 -29.25
CA MET A 360 1.51 40.47 -29.63
C MET A 360 1.35 40.95 -31.09
N ASN A 361 0.75 40.12 -31.95
CA ASN A 361 0.58 40.36 -33.38
C ASN A 361 -0.89 40.48 -33.83
N GLN A 362 -1.83 40.43 -32.89
CA GLN A 362 -3.26 40.46 -33.17
C GLN A 362 -3.95 41.66 -32.54
N ILE A 363 -5.21 41.91 -32.93
CA ILE A 363 -5.98 43.08 -32.49
C ILE A 363 -6.22 42.96 -30.98
N ASN A 364 -6.05 44.09 -30.28
CA ASN A 364 -6.33 44.24 -28.85
C ASN A 364 -5.56 43.29 -27.92
N GLY A 365 -4.42 42.73 -28.34
CA GLY A 365 -3.61 41.88 -27.46
C GLY A 365 -3.10 42.60 -26.19
N LYS A 366 -2.83 43.90 -26.28
CA LYS A 366 -2.51 44.72 -25.10
C LYS A 366 -3.74 44.90 -24.20
N GLN A 367 -4.89 45.26 -24.78
CA GLN A 367 -6.14 45.47 -24.05
C GLN A 367 -6.62 44.18 -23.36
N LEU A 368 -6.37 43.01 -23.94
CA LEU A 368 -6.57 41.72 -23.27
C LEU A 368 -5.78 41.67 -21.94
N LEU A 369 -4.48 41.96 -21.97
CA LEU A 369 -3.64 41.90 -20.77
C LEU A 369 -3.94 43.02 -19.77
N GLU A 370 -4.57 44.11 -20.21
CA GLU A 370 -5.04 45.21 -19.34
C GLU A 370 -6.47 44.99 -18.81
N ASP A 371 -7.18 43.97 -19.28
CA ASP A 371 -8.55 43.68 -18.86
C ASP A 371 -8.59 43.33 -17.36
N GLY A 372 -9.56 43.91 -16.64
CA GLY A 372 -9.68 43.74 -15.19
C GLY A 372 -9.96 42.31 -14.72
N TRP A 373 -10.28 41.34 -15.60
CA TRP A 373 -10.35 39.92 -15.24
C TRP A 373 -8.99 39.21 -15.32
N VAL A 374 -8.03 39.77 -16.06
CA VAL A 374 -6.76 39.12 -16.34
C VAL A 374 -5.76 39.36 -15.20
N ILE A 375 -5.12 38.29 -14.75
CA ILE A 375 -4.01 38.30 -13.80
C ILE A 375 -2.71 38.14 -14.59
N ASN A 376 -1.85 39.14 -14.52
CA ASN A 376 -0.50 39.10 -15.06
C ASN A 376 0.51 38.72 -13.97
N ARG A 377 1.78 38.53 -14.32
CA ARG A 377 2.82 38.03 -13.39
C ARG A 377 2.87 38.77 -12.06
N ASP A 378 2.83 40.10 -12.12
CA ASP A 378 3.00 40.96 -10.94
C ASP A 378 1.75 40.96 -10.02
N GLU A 379 0.65 40.33 -10.47
CA GLU A 379 -0.63 40.20 -9.75
C GLU A 379 -0.85 38.77 -9.22
N ILE A 380 0.08 37.85 -9.50
CA ILE A 380 0.04 36.48 -8.98
C ILE A 380 0.37 36.51 -7.49
N GLY A 381 -0.57 36.04 -6.68
CA GLY A 381 -0.49 36.04 -5.21
C GLY A 381 -0.76 34.66 -4.61
N TRP A 382 -0.22 33.58 -5.20
CA TRP A 382 -0.41 32.23 -4.65
C TRP A 382 0.22 32.08 -3.25
N GLN A 383 1.17 32.94 -2.89
CA GLN A 383 1.77 33.01 -1.57
C GLN A 383 0.74 33.35 -0.49
N ASP A 384 -0.31 34.12 -0.83
CA ASP A 384 -1.42 34.38 0.08
C ASP A 384 -2.26 33.11 0.28
N SER A 385 -2.34 32.23 -0.72
CA SER A 385 -2.90 30.88 -0.57
C SER A 385 -1.99 29.93 0.20
N CYS A 386 -0.77 30.34 0.57
CA CYS A 386 0.03 29.67 1.60
C CYS A 386 -0.24 30.18 3.02
N ASN A 387 -0.96 31.31 3.15
CA ASN A 387 -1.41 31.93 4.41
C ASN A 387 -2.93 31.80 4.63
N ILE A 388 -3.68 31.41 3.58
CA ILE A 388 -4.82 30.52 3.81
C ILE A 388 -4.19 29.36 4.55
N ASP A 389 -4.49 29.23 5.84
CA ASP A 389 -4.53 27.93 6.43
C ASP A 389 -5.37 27.11 5.44
N VAL A 390 -4.69 26.40 4.52
CA VAL A 390 -5.09 25.04 4.21
C VAL A 390 -5.38 24.56 5.61
N GLU A 391 -6.65 24.41 5.98
CA GLU A 391 -6.98 23.84 7.28
C GLU A 391 -6.06 22.64 7.28
N LYS A 392 -4.96 22.74 8.05
CA LYS A 392 -4.25 21.57 8.46
C LYS A 392 -5.33 21.07 9.39
N ASN A 393 -6.24 20.28 8.82
CA ASN A 393 -6.76 19.12 9.48
C ASN A 393 -5.58 18.69 10.34
N ALA A 394 -5.74 18.86 11.66
CA ALA A 394 -4.69 18.59 12.61
C ALA A 394 -4.11 17.23 12.22
N LEU A 395 -2.81 16.98 12.35
CA LEU A 395 -2.23 15.75 11.81
C LEU A 395 -3.11 14.53 12.19
N LEU A 396 -3.49 13.71 11.20
CA LEU A 396 -4.47 12.61 11.29
C LEU A 396 -5.96 12.99 11.33
N GLU A 397 -6.37 14.24 11.23
CA GLU A 397 -7.78 14.65 11.26
C GLU A 397 -8.50 14.18 9.99
N PRO A 398 -9.57 13.38 10.14
CA PRO A 398 -10.29 12.83 9.02
C PRO A 398 -11.25 13.87 8.41
N GLU A 399 -11.81 13.54 7.24
CA GLU A 399 -12.81 14.39 6.59
C GLU A 399 -14.01 14.69 7.51
N ASP A 400 -14.71 15.79 7.23
CA ASP A 400 -15.89 16.15 7.99
C ASP A 400 -16.97 15.06 8.00
N GLY A 401 -17.51 14.78 9.19
CA GLY A 401 -18.47 13.71 9.41
C GLY A 401 -17.85 12.31 9.52
N LYS A 402 -16.53 12.17 9.51
CA LYS A 402 -15.82 10.90 9.75
C LYS A 402 -15.26 10.81 11.16
N VAL A 403 -15.29 9.59 11.72
CA VAL A 403 -14.86 9.30 13.10
C VAL A 403 -14.02 8.02 13.12
N TYR A 404 -12.79 8.05 13.63
CA TYR A 404 -12.01 6.83 13.84
C TYR A 404 -12.67 5.91 14.87
N HIS A 405 -12.82 4.65 14.49
CA HIS A 405 -13.10 3.55 15.41
C HIS A 405 -11.77 3.03 15.98
N GLY A 406 -11.62 3.04 17.29
CA GLY A 406 -10.42 2.56 17.96
C GLY A 406 -10.68 1.74 19.22
N VAL A 407 -9.63 1.07 19.71
CA VAL A 407 -9.64 0.23 20.91
C VAL A 407 -8.32 0.35 21.70
N GLN A 408 -8.35 0.31 23.03
CA GLN A 408 -7.14 0.33 23.86
C GLN A 408 -6.63 -1.08 24.18
N THR A 409 -5.31 -1.31 24.14
CA THR A 409 -4.71 -2.58 24.58
C THR A 409 -4.64 -2.64 26.10
N MET A 410 -5.73 -3.06 26.76
CA MET A 410 -5.74 -3.26 28.20
C MET A 410 -6.48 -4.54 28.60
N THR A 411 -5.89 -5.28 29.54
CA THR A 411 -6.54 -6.42 30.18
C THR A 411 -6.05 -6.59 31.62
N PHE A 412 -6.94 -7.06 32.49
CA PHE A 412 -6.60 -7.52 33.85
C PHE A 412 -6.54 -9.04 33.96
N ALA A 413 -6.75 -9.75 32.85
CA ALA A 413 -6.67 -11.21 32.78
C ALA A 413 -5.27 -11.65 32.32
N ASP A 414 -4.88 -12.87 32.67
CA ASP A 414 -3.63 -13.52 32.21
C ASP A 414 -3.74 -13.98 30.73
N ASN A 415 -4.30 -13.14 29.85
CA ASN A 415 -4.45 -13.43 28.43
C ASN A 415 -3.24 -12.89 27.64
N PRO A 416 -2.57 -13.70 26.81
CA PRO A 416 -1.47 -13.25 25.96
C PRO A 416 -1.86 -12.19 24.91
N ASP A 417 -3.13 -12.07 24.53
CA ASP A 417 -3.63 -11.00 23.65
C ASP A 417 -4.86 -10.31 24.25
N PRO A 418 -4.73 -9.07 24.77
CA PRO A 418 -5.82 -8.35 25.43
C PRO A 418 -6.99 -8.03 24.51
N LEU A 419 -6.82 -8.05 23.18
CA LEU A 419 -7.85 -7.66 22.22
C LEU A 419 -8.53 -8.85 21.53
N ALA A 420 -8.08 -10.08 21.77
CA ALA A 420 -8.56 -11.24 21.02
C ALA A 420 -10.09 -11.43 21.11
N GLY A 421 -10.69 -11.23 22.29
CA GLY A 421 -12.14 -11.33 22.48
C GLY A 421 -12.90 -10.31 21.63
N TYR A 422 -12.59 -9.03 21.82
CA TYR A 422 -13.11 -7.91 21.03
C TYR A 422 -12.99 -8.11 19.51
N LEU A 423 -11.78 -8.40 19.01
CA LEU A 423 -11.52 -8.53 17.56
C LEU A 423 -12.28 -9.70 16.95
N ASN A 424 -12.40 -10.81 17.69
CA ASN A 424 -13.18 -11.99 17.27
C ASN A 424 -14.68 -11.71 17.28
N ALA A 425 -15.19 -10.95 18.26
CA ALA A 425 -16.60 -10.62 18.34
C ALA A 425 -17.10 -9.79 17.15
N LEU A 426 -16.27 -8.87 16.65
CA LEU A 426 -16.60 -8.12 15.43
C LEU A 426 -16.75 -9.03 14.21
N ASN A 427 -15.97 -10.12 14.14
CA ASN A 427 -16.01 -11.18 13.11
C ASN A 427 -16.13 -10.68 11.66
N ASP A 428 -15.59 -9.50 11.37
CA ASP A 428 -15.70 -8.83 10.08
C ASP A 428 -14.46 -7.95 9.88
N SER A 429 -13.71 -8.27 8.83
CA SER A 429 -12.45 -7.59 8.51
C SER A 429 -12.61 -6.13 8.08
N THR A 430 -13.83 -5.72 7.70
CA THR A 430 -14.13 -4.37 7.20
C THR A 430 -14.44 -3.37 8.31
N ILE A 431 -14.67 -3.85 9.53
CA ILE A 431 -15.03 -3.03 10.70
C ILE A 431 -14.03 -3.15 11.86
N GLN A 432 -12.84 -3.69 11.59
CA GLN A 432 -11.77 -3.76 12.59
C GLN A 432 -11.36 -2.33 13.04
N PRO A 433 -10.85 -2.13 14.26
CA PRO A 433 -10.49 -0.79 14.76
C PRO A 433 -9.29 -0.20 13.99
N ALA A 434 -9.46 1.01 13.45
CA ALA A 434 -8.44 1.77 12.73
C ALA A 434 -7.32 2.28 13.64
N VAL A 435 -7.65 2.55 14.90
CA VAL A 435 -6.71 3.05 15.91
C VAL A 435 -6.59 2.01 17.02
N ARG A 436 -5.36 1.72 17.46
CA ARG A 436 -5.15 0.94 18.69
C ARG A 436 -4.26 1.71 19.63
N GLY A 437 -4.61 1.75 20.91
CA GLY A 437 -3.86 2.47 21.92
C GLY A 437 -2.96 1.59 22.77
N PHE A 438 -1.79 2.11 23.15
CA PHE A 438 -0.78 1.42 23.96
C PHE A 438 -0.30 2.33 25.09
N PHE A 439 -0.37 1.84 26.32
CA PHE A 439 0.01 2.58 27.51
C PHE A 439 1.48 2.38 27.89
N PHE A 440 2.18 3.46 28.17
CA PHE A 440 3.59 3.48 28.56
C PHE A 440 3.80 4.43 29.74
N SER A 441 4.26 3.90 30.88
CA SER A 441 4.68 4.71 32.03
C SER A 441 6.18 5.08 31.96
N VAL A 442 6.53 6.32 32.30
CA VAL A 442 7.89 6.86 32.36
C VAL A 442 8.19 7.30 33.80
N PRO A 443 9.21 6.72 34.47
CA PRO A 443 10.25 5.81 33.97
C PRO A 443 9.85 4.33 33.81
N GLY A 444 8.66 3.94 34.28
CA GLY A 444 8.08 2.62 34.06
C GLY A 444 8.05 1.74 35.31
N GLU A 445 6.85 1.46 35.81
CA GLU A 445 6.62 0.68 37.05
C GLU A 445 7.07 -0.80 36.95
N ARG A 446 7.27 -1.33 35.73
CA ARG A 446 7.69 -2.73 35.44
C ARG A 446 9.11 -2.85 34.89
N GLY A 447 9.86 -1.75 34.89
CA GLY A 447 11.21 -1.66 34.35
C GLY A 447 11.23 -1.27 32.85
N PRO A 448 12.09 -0.32 32.45
CA PRO A 448 12.06 0.31 31.13
C PRO A 448 12.36 -0.65 29.96
N ALA A 449 13.16 -1.70 30.17
CA ALA A 449 13.53 -2.64 29.11
C ALA A 449 12.34 -3.46 28.58
N ASN A 450 11.46 -3.93 29.47
CA ASN A 450 10.32 -4.76 29.09
C ASN A 450 9.25 -3.91 28.38
N THR A 451 9.01 -2.70 28.88
CA THR A 451 8.02 -1.78 28.28
C THR A 451 8.50 -1.26 26.91
N LEU A 452 9.79 -0.97 26.74
CA LEU A 452 10.36 -0.63 25.41
C LEU A 452 10.26 -1.78 24.42
N LYS A 453 10.47 -3.03 24.88
CA LYS A 453 10.25 -4.23 24.05
C LYS A 453 8.78 -4.36 23.66
N GLY A 454 7.86 -4.14 24.60
CA GLY A 454 6.42 -4.12 24.36
C GLY A 454 6.02 -3.07 23.33
N LEU A 455 6.54 -1.84 23.46
CA LEU A 455 6.29 -0.75 22.52
C LEU A 455 6.83 -1.06 21.11
N ASN A 456 8.04 -1.61 21.02
CA ASN A 456 8.59 -2.05 19.74
C ASN A 456 7.72 -3.13 19.11
N ASN A 457 7.30 -4.15 19.87
CA ASN A 457 6.37 -5.18 19.40
C ASN A 457 5.04 -4.58 18.95
N PHE A 458 4.51 -3.61 19.68
CA PHE A 458 3.28 -2.92 19.33
C PHE A 458 3.39 -2.20 17.98
N PHE A 459 4.51 -1.51 17.71
CA PHE A 459 4.76 -0.92 16.39
C PHE A 459 4.92 -1.96 15.27
N HIS A 460 5.54 -3.12 15.55
CA HIS A 460 5.57 -4.23 14.58
C HIS A 460 4.18 -4.77 14.27
N ILE A 461 3.30 -4.89 15.27
CA ILE A 461 1.91 -5.30 15.05
C ILE A 461 1.15 -4.21 14.28
N ALA A 462 1.36 -2.94 14.61
CA ALA A 462 0.77 -1.81 13.88
C ALA A 462 1.15 -1.80 12.40
N ASP A 463 2.43 -2.03 12.09
CA ASP A 463 2.92 -2.10 10.71
C ASP A 463 2.36 -3.31 9.95
N SER A 464 2.29 -4.47 10.62
CA SER A 464 1.78 -5.71 9.99
C SER A 464 0.27 -5.73 9.79
N VAL A 465 -0.51 -5.14 10.71
CA VAL A 465 -1.98 -5.09 10.65
C VAL A 465 -2.48 -3.84 9.93
N GLY A 466 -1.71 -2.75 9.95
CA GLY A 466 -2.02 -1.48 9.27
C GLY A 466 -2.85 -0.49 10.10
N PHE A 467 -3.01 -0.70 11.41
CA PHE A 467 -3.70 0.27 12.27
C PHE A 467 -2.79 1.44 12.65
N ILE A 468 -3.40 2.57 13.00
CA ILE A 468 -2.72 3.76 13.50
C ILE A 468 -2.45 3.59 15.00
N PRO A 469 -1.19 3.64 15.46
CA PRO A 469 -0.88 3.60 16.88
C PRO A 469 -1.36 4.86 17.60
N GLU A 470 -1.92 4.71 18.80
CA GLU A 470 -2.05 5.76 19.80
C GLU A 470 -1.11 5.43 20.97
N LEU A 471 -0.03 6.19 21.12
CA LEU A 471 0.92 5.99 22.21
C LEU A 471 0.55 6.90 23.37
N SER A 472 0.17 6.29 24.49
CA SER A 472 -0.22 6.97 25.72
C SER A 472 0.91 6.97 26.73
N LEU A 473 1.52 8.13 26.95
CA LEU A 473 2.58 8.31 27.93
C LEU A 473 2.02 8.78 29.27
N PHE A 474 2.30 8.04 30.34
CA PHE A 474 2.04 8.43 31.72
C PHE A 474 3.35 8.70 32.46
N PHE A 475 3.39 9.70 33.34
CA PHE A 475 4.59 10.17 34.01
C PHE A 475 4.46 9.94 35.52
N VAL A 476 4.40 8.67 35.91
CA VAL A 476 4.22 8.24 37.29
C VAL A 476 5.25 7.18 37.66
N ASP A 477 5.83 7.33 38.86
CA ASP A 477 6.74 6.36 39.47
C ASP A 477 6.23 5.99 40.86
N ASN A 478 5.95 4.70 41.09
CA ASN A 478 5.36 4.19 42.33
C ASN A 478 4.18 5.05 42.82
N ARG A 479 3.24 5.34 41.91
CA ARG A 479 2.06 6.20 42.12
C ARG A 479 2.32 7.68 42.39
N SER A 480 3.53 8.20 42.17
CA SER A 480 3.87 9.62 42.31
C SER A 480 4.19 10.26 40.97
N ALA A 481 3.65 11.45 40.70
CA ALA A 481 3.93 12.21 39.48
C ALA A 481 5.44 12.55 39.32
N THR A 482 5.96 12.40 38.10
CA THR A 482 7.35 12.70 37.73
C THR A 482 7.47 13.92 36.81
N ASP A 483 6.38 14.63 36.54
CA ASP A 483 6.30 15.80 35.66
C ASP A 483 7.30 16.90 36.03
N SER A 484 7.41 17.22 37.32
CA SER A 484 8.37 18.21 37.83
C SER A 484 9.82 17.82 37.53
N ILE A 485 10.19 16.55 37.71
CA ILE A 485 11.54 16.05 37.45
C ILE A 485 11.85 16.11 35.96
N ILE A 486 10.90 15.70 35.10
CA ILE A 486 11.07 15.72 33.64
C ILE A 486 11.14 17.15 33.12
N ALA A 487 10.31 18.05 33.67
CA ALA A 487 10.26 19.45 33.28
C ALA A 487 11.58 20.19 33.53
N VAL A 488 12.26 19.92 34.65
CA VAL A 488 13.41 20.73 35.11
C VAL A 488 14.77 20.03 35.06
N SER A 489 14.81 18.74 34.70
CA SER A 489 16.05 17.95 34.63
C SER A 489 16.05 16.98 33.44
N ASN A 490 17.22 16.40 33.15
CA ASN A 490 17.38 15.41 32.07
C ASN A 490 17.38 13.95 32.56
N THR A 491 16.97 13.72 33.81
CA THR A 491 17.05 12.40 34.49
C THR A 491 16.36 11.28 33.71
N HIS A 492 15.25 11.60 33.02
CA HIS A 492 14.46 10.65 32.24
C HIS A 492 14.59 10.86 30.72
N ASP A 493 15.49 11.72 30.26
CA ASP A 493 15.61 12.02 28.83
C ASP A 493 16.06 10.80 28.03
N TRP A 494 16.84 9.89 28.63
CA TRP A 494 17.32 8.68 27.98
C TRP A 494 16.19 7.71 27.59
N ILE A 495 15.15 7.59 28.42
CA ILE A 495 14.00 6.72 28.13
C ILE A 495 13.05 7.40 27.14
N LEU A 496 12.85 8.72 27.26
CA LEU A 496 12.13 9.52 26.26
C LEU A 496 12.83 9.43 24.90
N ASP A 497 14.16 9.53 24.86
CA ASP A 497 14.96 9.35 23.65
C ASP A 497 14.81 7.95 23.06
N SER A 498 14.73 6.92 23.90
CA SER A 498 14.49 5.54 23.46
C SER A 498 13.10 5.39 22.86
N ILE A 499 12.08 5.97 23.49
CA ILE A 499 10.69 6.01 22.96
C ILE A 499 10.67 6.73 21.61
N ILE A 500 11.23 7.94 21.52
CA ILE A 500 11.26 8.71 20.27
C ILE A 500 12.04 7.96 19.19
N THR A 501 13.11 7.25 19.54
CA THR A 501 13.87 6.41 18.60
C THR A 501 13.00 5.27 18.07
N LEU A 502 12.22 4.60 18.92
CA LEU A 502 11.28 3.56 18.46
C LEU A 502 10.16 4.15 17.58
N CYS A 503 9.59 5.28 17.96
CA CYS A 503 8.60 6.00 17.13
C CYS A 503 9.19 6.37 15.76
N LYS A 504 10.42 6.89 15.74
CA LYS A 504 11.12 7.26 14.50
C LYS A 504 11.50 6.04 13.66
N ASN A 505 11.84 4.91 14.28
CA ASN A 505 12.09 3.65 13.57
C ASN A 505 10.81 3.09 12.95
N TYR A 506 9.66 3.25 13.62
CA TYR A 506 8.36 2.95 13.04
C TYR A 506 8.04 3.86 11.83
N ASN A 507 8.43 5.13 11.89
CA ASN A 507 8.44 6.07 10.76
C ASN A 507 7.11 6.27 10.02
N ARG A 508 5.97 6.09 10.70
CA ARG A 508 4.63 6.43 10.18
C ARG A 508 3.89 7.36 11.14
N LYS A 509 2.77 7.90 10.66
CA LYS A 509 1.91 8.79 11.45
C LYS A 509 1.28 8.03 12.62
N MET A 510 1.20 8.67 13.78
CA MET A 510 0.61 8.10 14.99
C MET A 510 0.02 9.19 15.89
N PHE A 511 -0.88 8.79 16.80
CA PHE A 511 -1.31 9.65 17.91
C PHE A 511 -0.32 9.54 19.08
N LEU A 512 -0.06 10.67 19.75
CA LEU A 512 0.76 10.73 20.95
C LEU A 512 0.00 11.47 22.04
N ARG A 513 -0.45 10.74 23.07
CA ARG A 513 -1.09 11.32 24.26
C ARG A 513 -0.05 11.49 25.36
N ILE A 514 0.17 12.73 25.80
CA ILE A 514 1.21 13.07 26.78
C ILE A 514 0.55 13.41 28.12
N GLY A 515 0.75 12.52 29.10
CA GLY A 515 0.25 12.68 30.46
C GLY A 515 -1.27 12.76 30.48
N GLY A 516 -1.94 11.71 29.99
CA GLY A 516 -3.40 11.59 30.04
C GLY A 516 -3.94 11.78 31.47
N GLU A 517 -5.20 12.18 31.56
CA GLU A 517 -5.86 12.51 32.84
C GLU A 517 -5.06 13.51 33.69
N PHE A 518 -4.46 14.53 33.06
CA PHE A 518 -3.47 15.39 33.71
C PHE A 518 -3.97 16.11 34.98
N ASN A 519 -5.29 16.25 35.09
CA ASN A 519 -6.00 16.99 36.12
C ASN A 519 -6.39 16.12 37.33
N GLY A 520 -6.00 14.84 37.36
CA GLY A 520 -6.16 13.94 38.50
C GLY A 520 -5.42 14.42 39.75
N SER A 521 -5.91 14.03 40.94
CA SER A 521 -5.27 14.40 42.22
C SER A 521 -4.73 13.19 42.98
N GLY A 522 -3.45 13.21 43.33
CA GLY A 522 -2.85 12.35 44.35
C GLY A 522 -2.43 10.94 43.89
N PRO A 523 -1.89 10.13 44.82
CA PRO A 523 -1.35 8.81 44.52
C PRO A 523 -2.47 7.81 44.21
N GLY A 524 -2.49 7.27 42.98
CA GLY A 524 -3.46 6.26 42.54
C GLY A 524 -4.37 6.67 41.39
N TRP A 525 -4.31 7.92 40.92
CA TRP A 525 -4.89 8.36 39.65
C TRP A 525 -3.83 8.26 38.54
N ASN A 526 -4.20 7.97 37.29
CA ASN A 526 -3.22 7.76 36.20
C ASN A 526 -2.45 9.05 35.77
N GLY A 527 -2.70 10.19 36.42
CA GLY A 527 -1.92 11.43 36.36
C GLY A 527 -1.10 11.76 37.61
N GLY A 528 -1.16 10.94 38.67
CA GLY A 528 -0.29 11.00 39.85
C GLY A 528 -0.24 12.33 40.63
N GLY A 529 -1.14 13.28 40.39
CA GLY A 529 -1.09 14.61 40.96
C GLY A 529 -0.10 15.57 40.29
N TYR A 530 -0.04 15.58 38.95
CA TYR A 530 0.75 16.56 38.21
C TYR A 530 0.53 18.00 38.71
N HIS A 531 1.58 18.79 38.61
CA HIS A 531 1.51 20.21 38.93
C HIS A 531 1.29 21.01 37.65
N PRO A 532 0.28 21.89 37.56
CA PRO A 532 -0.14 22.53 36.31
C PRO A 532 0.98 23.17 35.50
N TYR A 533 1.90 23.86 36.18
CA TYR A 533 3.02 24.54 35.51
C TYR A 533 4.14 23.57 35.07
N TYR A 534 4.37 22.50 35.84
CA TYR A 534 5.39 21.51 35.47
C TYR A 534 4.87 20.58 34.39
N TYR A 535 3.60 20.19 34.43
CA TYR A 535 2.93 19.50 33.35
C TYR A 535 3.07 20.23 32.01
N VAL A 536 2.72 21.52 31.95
CA VAL A 536 2.84 22.31 30.71
C VAL A 536 4.29 22.38 30.24
N THR A 537 5.25 22.54 31.17
CA THR A 537 6.68 22.60 30.83
C THR A 537 7.19 21.25 30.31
N MET A 538 6.82 20.15 30.97
CA MET A 538 7.12 18.78 30.55
C MET A 538 6.52 18.47 29.19
N PHE A 539 5.24 18.79 28.98
CA PHE A 539 4.53 18.55 27.71
C PHE A 539 5.26 19.22 26.55
N ARG A 540 5.58 20.53 26.69
CA ARG A 540 6.34 21.29 25.70
C ARG A 540 7.73 20.71 25.48
N LYS A 541 8.43 20.32 26.55
CA LYS A 541 9.75 19.67 26.46
C LYS A 541 9.69 18.40 25.61
N ILE A 542 8.74 17.51 25.86
CA ILE A 542 8.61 16.24 25.13
C ILE A 542 8.32 16.50 23.64
N VAL A 543 7.36 17.39 23.33
CA VAL A 543 7.07 17.78 21.93
C VAL A 543 8.33 18.35 21.25
N ASN A 544 9.11 19.18 21.95
CA ASN A 544 10.37 19.73 21.43
C ASN A 544 11.46 18.65 21.24
N MET A 545 11.47 17.59 22.05
CA MET A 545 12.37 16.44 21.85
C MET A 545 12.01 15.65 20.57
N PHE A 546 10.71 15.47 20.28
CA PHE A 546 10.27 14.89 19.00
C PHE A 546 10.66 15.79 17.81
N ALA A 547 10.48 17.11 17.95
CA ALA A 547 10.88 18.09 16.93
C ALA A 547 12.38 18.09 16.67
N SER A 548 13.22 18.09 17.71
CA SER A 548 14.69 18.10 17.56
C SER A 548 15.24 16.84 16.90
N LYS A 549 14.51 15.72 16.98
CA LYS A 549 14.85 14.47 16.28
C LYS A 549 14.23 14.35 14.89
N GLY A 550 13.52 15.38 14.42
CA GLY A 550 12.92 15.45 13.09
C GLY A 550 11.68 14.57 12.92
N PHE A 551 10.91 14.34 13.99
CA PHE A 551 9.73 13.45 13.96
C PHE A 551 8.42 14.12 14.39
N ARG A 552 8.41 15.45 14.60
CA ARG A 552 7.20 16.21 14.99
C ARG A 552 6.07 16.11 13.96
N ASP A 553 6.39 16.13 12.67
CA ASP A 553 5.41 16.10 11.58
C ASP A 553 4.75 14.73 11.38
N SER A 554 5.12 13.73 12.20
CA SER A 554 4.56 12.37 12.19
C SER A 554 3.78 12.02 13.46
N ILE A 555 3.65 12.94 14.42
CA ILE A 555 2.92 12.71 15.68
C ILE A 555 1.75 13.69 15.84
N ALA A 556 0.54 13.17 15.96
CA ALA A 556 -0.65 13.93 16.30
C ALA A 556 -0.73 14.05 17.84
N VAL A 557 -0.35 15.21 18.36
CA VAL A 557 -0.20 15.41 19.81
C VAL A 557 -1.56 15.68 20.45
N ASN A 558 -1.95 14.81 21.37
CA ASN A 558 -3.26 14.78 22.01
C ASN A 558 -3.18 15.25 23.47
N TRP A 559 -3.89 16.34 23.81
CA TRP A 559 -3.98 16.91 25.16
C TRP A 559 -5.26 16.43 25.86
N CYS A 560 -5.14 15.46 26.77
CA CYS A 560 -6.29 14.68 27.24
C CYS A 560 -6.77 15.04 28.65
N TYR A 561 -8.05 15.42 28.76
CA TYR A 561 -8.75 15.79 29.99
C TYR A 561 -9.69 14.68 30.46
N GLU A 562 -9.76 14.44 31.78
CA GLU A 562 -10.76 13.57 32.39
C GLU A 562 -11.71 14.45 33.26
N PRO A 563 -13.03 14.46 33.03
CA PRO A 563 -13.98 15.34 33.71
C PRO A 563 -14.42 14.93 35.14
N ASP A 564 -14.36 13.65 35.53
CA ASP A 564 -14.56 13.17 36.91
C ASP A 564 -13.36 13.50 37.83
N ALA A 565 -12.19 13.84 37.28
CA ALA A 565 -11.02 14.19 38.06
C ALA A 565 -11.20 15.52 38.81
N PRO A 566 -10.52 15.70 39.98
CA PRO A 566 -10.88 16.78 40.90
C PRO A 566 -10.57 18.20 40.42
N ASN A 567 -9.59 18.36 39.52
CA ASN A 567 -9.24 19.68 38.97
C ASN A 567 -9.89 19.89 37.59
N ASP A 568 -10.23 21.13 37.25
CA ASP A 568 -10.78 21.48 35.93
C ASP A 568 -9.69 22.02 34.98
N PHE A 569 -9.80 21.69 33.69
CA PHE A 569 -8.85 22.06 32.64
C PHE A 569 -8.69 23.57 32.44
N ASP A 570 -9.77 24.35 32.61
CA ASP A 570 -9.81 25.79 32.40
C ASP A 570 -9.55 26.59 33.68
N SER A 571 -8.93 25.95 34.68
CA SER A 571 -8.38 26.66 35.83
C SER A 571 -7.42 27.77 35.35
N VAL A 572 -7.70 29.02 35.73
CA VAL A 572 -6.87 30.19 35.40
C VAL A 572 -6.19 30.78 36.63
N ASP A 573 -5.02 31.38 36.46
CA ASP A 573 -4.40 32.28 37.44
C ASP A 573 -3.83 33.54 36.76
N THR A 574 -3.00 34.33 37.45
CA THR A 574 -2.40 35.56 36.89
C THR A 574 -1.54 35.33 35.64
N ARG A 575 -1.19 34.08 35.30
CA ARG A 575 -0.41 33.68 34.12
C ARG A 575 -1.28 33.12 32.98
N GLY A 576 -2.59 33.01 33.18
CA GLY A 576 -3.53 32.46 32.19
C GLY A 576 -4.00 31.03 32.51
N ALA A 577 -4.39 30.29 31.47
CA ALA A 577 -4.83 28.89 31.60
C ALA A 577 -3.69 28.02 32.14
N ARG A 578 -3.94 27.35 33.26
CA ARG A 578 -2.90 26.64 34.02
C ARG A 578 -2.41 25.36 33.34
N TRP A 579 -3.30 24.67 32.64
CA TRP A 579 -3.05 23.33 32.12
C TRP A 579 -2.81 23.29 30.61
N TYR A 580 -3.15 24.35 29.88
CA TYR A 580 -3.12 24.34 28.42
C TYR A 580 -1.69 24.55 27.88
N PRO A 581 -1.11 23.57 27.16
CA PRO A 581 0.25 23.72 26.63
C PRO A 581 0.39 24.78 25.53
N GLY A 582 -0.71 25.21 24.92
CA GLY A 582 -0.73 26.23 23.86
C GLY A 582 -0.95 25.65 22.47
N ASP A 583 -1.40 26.50 21.54
CA ASP A 583 -1.87 26.07 20.23
C ASP A 583 -0.77 25.42 19.36
N ASP A 584 0.49 25.82 19.53
CA ASP A 584 1.63 25.26 18.77
C ASP A 584 2.01 23.82 19.19
N TYR A 585 1.58 23.41 20.38
CA TYR A 585 1.99 22.14 21.00
C TYR A 585 0.89 21.07 20.97
N VAL A 586 -0.37 21.48 20.82
CA VAL A 586 -1.52 20.59 20.86
C VAL A 586 -2.12 20.49 19.47
N ASP A 587 -2.19 19.28 18.91
CA ASP A 587 -2.88 19.06 17.63
C ASP A 587 -4.35 18.67 17.88
N TRP A 588 -4.60 17.87 18.92
CA TRP A 588 -5.89 17.29 19.27
C TRP A 588 -6.28 17.52 20.73
N PHE A 589 -7.58 17.68 20.97
CA PHE A 589 -8.16 17.67 22.31
C PHE A 589 -8.57 16.22 22.66
N GLY A 590 -8.08 15.71 23.77
CA GLY A 590 -8.40 14.37 24.25
C GLY A 590 -9.45 14.43 25.36
N LEU A 591 -10.43 13.53 25.33
CA LEU A 591 -11.42 13.43 26.40
C LEU A 591 -11.57 11.98 26.86
N ASP A 592 -11.34 11.74 28.14
CA ASP A 592 -11.54 10.43 28.76
C ASP A 592 -12.91 10.44 29.46
N VAL A 593 -13.86 9.61 29.01
CA VAL A 593 -15.24 9.59 29.53
C VAL A 593 -15.74 8.17 29.72
N PHE A 594 -16.10 7.85 30.95
CA PHE A 594 -16.49 6.49 31.34
C PHE A 594 -17.95 6.38 31.81
N ASP A 595 -18.46 7.40 32.51
CA ASP A 595 -19.82 7.41 33.06
C ASP A 595 -20.81 8.05 32.07
N ALA A 596 -21.93 7.37 31.79
CA ALA A 596 -22.91 7.82 30.81
C ALA A 596 -23.48 9.22 31.09
N SER A 597 -23.47 9.68 32.34
CA SER A 597 -23.94 11.02 32.71
C SER A 597 -23.06 12.16 32.20
N HIS A 598 -21.89 11.88 31.63
CA HIS A 598 -21.08 12.86 30.89
C HIS A 598 -21.58 13.15 29.47
N PHE A 599 -22.37 12.25 28.90
CA PHE A 599 -22.72 12.29 27.48
C PHE A 599 -24.21 11.99 27.20
N ASP A 600 -24.99 11.67 28.23
CA ASP A 600 -26.45 11.53 28.14
C ASP A 600 -27.12 12.86 27.77
N GLN A 601 -27.69 12.92 26.56
CA GLN A 601 -28.33 14.12 26.02
C GLN A 601 -29.57 14.55 26.81
N SER A 602 -30.18 13.66 27.59
CA SER A 602 -31.35 13.98 28.42
C SER A 602 -31.01 14.76 29.70
N LEU A 603 -29.73 14.82 30.09
CA LEU A 603 -29.30 15.50 31.31
C LEU A 603 -28.91 16.96 31.05
N PRO A 604 -29.16 17.88 32.01
CA PRO A 604 -28.77 19.27 31.86
C PRO A 604 -27.26 19.47 32.02
N ASN A 605 -26.69 20.48 31.37
CA ASN A 605 -25.27 20.85 31.54
C ASN A 605 -25.00 21.51 32.92
N GLY A 606 -26.00 22.18 33.51
CA GLY A 606 -25.79 23.03 34.69
C GLY A 606 -24.97 24.30 34.36
N THR A 607 -24.88 25.23 35.31
CA THR A 607 -24.13 26.49 35.12
C THR A 607 -23.44 26.93 36.41
N GLY A 608 -22.37 27.73 36.29
CA GLY A 608 -21.66 28.29 37.43
C GLY A 608 -21.08 27.20 38.34
N ARG A 609 -21.40 27.25 39.65
CA ARG A 609 -20.93 26.27 40.65
C ARG A 609 -21.72 24.95 40.66
N ASN A 610 -22.84 24.87 39.94
CA ASN A 610 -23.70 23.68 39.86
C ASN A 610 -23.53 22.95 38.51
N LEU A 611 -22.30 22.93 37.99
CA LEU A 611 -21.99 22.27 36.74
C LEU A 611 -22.16 20.75 36.89
N THR A 612 -22.83 20.11 35.92
CA THR A 612 -22.99 18.65 35.92
C THR A 612 -21.78 17.97 35.27
N LYS A 613 -21.71 16.65 35.38
CA LYS A 613 -20.73 15.81 34.66
C LYS A 613 -20.74 16.09 33.16
N LYS A 614 -21.92 16.12 32.53
CA LYS A 614 -22.10 16.55 31.13
C LYS A 614 -21.62 17.97 30.90
N GLY A 615 -21.95 18.91 31.79
CA GLY A 615 -21.50 20.29 31.67
C GLY A 615 -19.98 20.46 31.62
N LYS A 616 -19.22 19.62 32.32
CA LYS A 616 -17.75 19.61 32.24
C LYS A 616 -17.26 19.17 30.86
N SER A 617 -17.78 18.06 30.34
CA SER A 617 -17.44 17.56 29.00
C SER A 617 -17.78 18.60 27.92
N GLU A 618 -18.97 19.20 28.00
CA GLU A 618 -19.44 20.22 27.05
C GLU A 618 -18.58 21.50 27.06
N ARG A 619 -18.07 21.92 28.22
CA ARG A 619 -17.13 23.05 28.30
C ARG A 619 -15.81 22.74 27.61
N PHE A 620 -15.31 21.51 27.75
CA PHE A 620 -14.07 21.09 27.11
C PHE A 620 -14.25 21.01 25.57
N LEU A 621 -15.35 20.43 25.11
CA LEU A 621 -15.72 20.43 23.68
C LEU A 621 -15.89 21.86 23.14
N ALA A 622 -16.48 22.77 23.93
CA ALA A 622 -16.60 24.18 23.54
C ALA A 622 -15.24 24.85 23.34
N MET A 623 -14.26 24.55 24.19
CA MET A 623 -12.89 25.05 24.02
C MET A 623 -12.23 24.46 22.76
N ALA A 624 -12.43 23.17 22.47
CA ALA A 624 -11.92 22.57 21.24
C ALA A 624 -12.48 23.25 19.98
N ARG A 625 -13.80 23.53 19.97
CA ARG A 625 -14.47 24.28 18.90
C ARG A 625 -13.95 25.71 18.78
N GLU A 626 -13.77 26.43 19.89
CA GLU A 626 -13.20 27.78 19.91
C GLU A 626 -11.78 27.80 19.31
N LYS A 627 -11.01 26.74 19.55
CA LYS A 627 -9.65 26.58 19.05
C LYS A 627 -9.55 25.96 17.65
N GLY A 628 -10.68 25.57 17.05
CA GLY A 628 -10.72 24.91 15.76
C GLY A 628 -9.92 23.60 15.73
N LYS A 629 -9.98 22.80 16.80
CA LYS A 629 -9.22 21.55 16.90
C LYS A 629 -10.13 20.33 17.05
N PRO A 630 -9.78 19.20 16.45
CA PRO A 630 -10.54 17.97 16.58
C PRO A 630 -10.40 17.36 17.98
N VAL A 631 -11.41 16.56 18.33
CA VAL A 631 -11.51 15.85 19.61
C VAL A 631 -11.36 14.35 19.38
N PHE A 632 -10.53 13.72 20.22
CA PHE A 632 -10.35 12.27 20.29
C PHE A 632 -10.79 11.75 21.67
N LEU A 633 -11.82 10.92 21.72
CA LEU A 633 -12.25 10.28 22.97
C LEU A 633 -11.24 9.17 23.32
N SER A 634 -10.24 9.50 24.14
CA SER A 634 -8.98 8.76 24.19
C SER A 634 -9.07 7.48 25.02
N GLU A 635 -9.91 7.51 26.04
CA GLU A 635 -10.35 6.36 26.81
C GLU A 635 -11.85 6.40 27.07
N THR A 636 -12.55 5.33 26.70
CA THR A 636 -13.97 5.13 27.01
C THR A 636 -14.21 3.68 27.42
N SER A 637 -15.04 3.45 28.42
CA SER A 637 -15.40 2.11 28.91
C SER A 637 -16.77 2.17 29.56
N ALA A 638 -17.54 1.09 29.47
CA ALA A 638 -18.88 0.99 30.04
C ALA A 638 -18.88 0.90 31.57
N LYS A 639 -18.49 1.99 32.26
CA LYS A 639 -18.46 2.07 33.73
C LYS A 639 -19.88 1.96 34.29
N GLY A 640 -20.04 1.19 35.37
CA GLY A 640 -21.33 0.92 35.99
C GLY A 640 -22.16 -0.15 35.29
N ILE A 641 -21.62 -0.78 34.24
CA ILE A 641 -22.25 -1.86 33.48
C ILE A 641 -21.50 -3.17 33.73
N ASN A 642 -22.22 -4.29 33.75
CA ASN A 642 -21.65 -5.63 33.85
C ASN A 642 -22.26 -6.53 32.77
N ILE A 643 -21.69 -6.46 31.57
CA ILE A 643 -22.20 -7.13 30.36
C ILE A 643 -22.19 -8.64 30.60
N SER A 644 -23.38 -9.19 30.84
CA SER A 644 -23.62 -10.61 31.02
C SER A 644 -24.17 -11.26 29.75
N SER A 645 -24.24 -12.58 29.70
CA SER A 645 -24.84 -13.29 28.56
C SER A 645 -26.38 -13.21 28.51
N ASP A 646 -27.04 -12.51 29.44
CA ASP A 646 -28.49 -12.33 29.42
C ASP A 646 -28.92 -11.27 28.40
N ASN A 647 -29.85 -11.62 27.52
CA ASN A 647 -30.27 -10.72 26.44
C ASN A 647 -31.01 -9.48 26.96
N GLN A 648 -31.81 -9.59 28.03
CA GLN A 648 -32.54 -8.44 28.57
C GLN A 648 -31.59 -7.46 29.27
N ASP A 649 -30.60 -7.98 29.97
CA ASP A 649 -29.47 -7.22 30.51
C ASP A 649 -28.71 -6.50 29.39
N GLY A 650 -28.32 -7.22 28.33
CA GLY A 650 -27.65 -6.62 27.15
C GLY A 650 -28.44 -5.49 26.46
N ILE A 651 -29.77 -5.61 26.37
CA ILE A 651 -30.63 -4.52 25.88
C ILE A 651 -30.56 -3.29 26.81
N ASN A 652 -30.61 -3.51 28.12
CA ASN A 652 -30.51 -2.43 29.10
C ASN A 652 -29.13 -1.77 29.05
N ASP A 653 -28.06 -2.56 28.98
CA ASP A 653 -26.67 -2.10 28.90
C ASP A 653 -26.43 -1.24 27.65
N TRP A 654 -26.94 -1.70 26.50
CA TRP A 654 -26.91 -0.91 25.26
C TRP A 654 -27.59 0.44 25.43
N ASN A 655 -28.82 0.47 25.94
CA ASN A 655 -29.60 1.70 26.07
C ASN A 655 -29.06 2.65 27.15
N ASN A 656 -28.50 2.11 28.23
CA ASN A 656 -28.02 2.89 29.36
C ASN A 656 -26.65 3.51 29.11
N TRP A 657 -25.83 2.93 28.22
CA TRP A 657 -24.47 3.41 27.95
C TRP A 657 -24.17 3.60 26.45
N PHE A 658 -24.15 2.53 25.66
CA PHE A 658 -23.67 2.57 24.27
C PHE A 658 -24.51 3.47 23.34
N ALA A 659 -25.84 3.40 23.42
CA ALA A 659 -26.72 4.23 22.59
C ALA A 659 -26.48 5.73 22.85
N LYS A 660 -26.33 6.11 24.12
CA LYS A 660 -26.04 7.49 24.53
C LYS A 660 -24.64 7.93 24.11
N PHE A 661 -23.67 7.02 24.15
CA PHE A 661 -22.31 7.28 23.72
C PHE A 661 -22.25 7.57 22.20
N PHE A 662 -22.91 6.76 21.38
CA PHE A 662 -22.95 7.00 19.94
C PHE A 662 -23.80 8.21 19.55
N GLU A 663 -24.87 8.50 20.29
CA GLU A 663 -25.62 9.76 20.16
C GLU A 663 -24.73 10.98 20.45
N PHE A 664 -23.89 10.90 21.49
CA PHE A 664 -22.93 11.95 21.82
C PHE A 664 -21.92 12.20 20.69
N ILE A 665 -21.40 11.15 20.08
CA ILE A 665 -20.55 11.27 18.89
C ILE A 665 -21.33 11.94 17.73
N ASP A 666 -22.59 11.59 17.53
CA ASP A 666 -23.41 12.13 16.43
C ASP A 666 -23.71 13.63 16.57
N VAL A 667 -23.94 14.11 17.80
CA VAL A 667 -24.27 15.53 18.02
C VAL A 667 -23.04 16.44 18.06
N HIS A 668 -21.83 15.90 18.25
CA HIS A 668 -20.58 16.67 18.36
C HIS A 668 -19.64 16.37 17.20
N LYS A 669 -19.71 17.19 16.14
CA LYS A 669 -18.96 17.01 14.89
C LYS A 669 -17.44 17.17 15.02
N GLU A 670 -17.00 17.85 16.06
CA GLU A 670 -15.59 17.97 16.42
C GLU A 670 -15.01 16.67 16.98
N ILE A 671 -15.84 15.70 17.40
CA ILE A 671 -15.38 14.37 17.77
C ILE A 671 -15.06 13.61 16.50
N LYS A 672 -13.77 13.32 16.30
CA LYS A 672 -13.24 12.67 15.09
C LYS A 672 -12.61 11.31 15.36
N GLY A 673 -12.64 10.82 16.60
CA GLY A 673 -12.18 9.48 16.93
C GLY A 673 -12.51 9.08 18.36
N PHE A 674 -12.53 7.78 18.62
CA PHE A 674 -12.65 7.23 19.98
C PHE A 674 -11.82 5.95 20.13
N CYS A 675 -11.43 5.63 21.36
CA CYS A 675 -10.93 4.31 21.73
C CYS A 675 -11.76 3.69 22.85
N TYR A 676 -12.38 2.53 22.57
CA TYR A 676 -13.08 1.74 23.59
C TYR A 676 -12.11 0.83 24.36
N ILE A 677 -12.32 0.68 25.65
CA ILE A 677 -11.57 -0.24 26.51
C ILE A 677 -12.44 -1.46 26.78
N ASP A 678 -12.14 -2.54 26.07
CA ASP A 678 -12.83 -3.82 26.18
C ASP A 678 -12.17 -4.70 27.26
N ALA A 679 -12.55 -4.50 28.52
CA ALA A 679 -11.88 -5.15 29.65
C ALA A 679 -12.86 -5.66 30.71
N ASN A 680 -12.47 -6.79 31.33
CA ASN A 680 -13.07 -7.25 32.57
C ASN A 680 -12.36 -6.58 33.75
N TRP A 681 -13.04 -5.66 34.42
CA TRP A 681 -12.48 -4.91 35.53
C TRP A 681 -12.65 -5.71 36.83
N PRO A 682 -11.57 -6.17 37.48
CA PRO A 682 -11.68 -7.07 38.62
C PRO A 682 -12.25 -6.33 39.84
N VAL A 683 -12.96 -7.07 40.69
CA VAL A 683 -13.55 -6.55 41.93
C VAL A 683 -12.47 -5.85 42.76
N GLY A 684 -12.65 -4.55 43.00
CA GLY A 684 -11.74 -3.73 43.78
C GLY A 684 -10.65 -3.00 42.98
N ALA A 685 -10.57 -3.15 41.64
CA ALA A 685 -9.72 -2.30 40.80
C ALA A 685 -10.18 -0.85 40.84
N TYR A 686 -11.47 -0.62 40.58
CA TYR A 686 -12.13 0.68 40.70
C TYR A 686 -13.57 0.51 41.20
N PRO A 687 -14.10 1.40 42.06
CA PRO A 687 -15.48 1.29 42.56
C PRO A 687 -16.52 1.34 41.44
N ASN A 688 -17.43 0.35 41.39
CA ASN A 688 -18.52 0.25 40.41
C ASN A 688 -18.11 0.03 38.94
N TRP A 689 -16.91 -0.50 38.70
CA TRP A 689 -16.53 -1.00 37.37
C TRP A 689 -16.85 -2.50 37.30
N GLY A 690 -17.53 -2.92 36.25
CA GLY A 690 -17.92 -4.32 36.00
C GLY A 690 -17.27 -4.86 34.72
N ASP A 691 -17.76 -5.98 34.18
CA ASP A 691 -17.26 -6.51 32.92
C ASP A 691 -17.79 -5.70 31.72
N ALA A 692 -16.90 -5.00 31.01
CA ALA A 692 -17.25 -4.13 29.87
C ALA A 692 -17.04 -4.82 28.51
N ARG A 693 -16.75 -6.12 28.49
CA ARG A 693 -16.44 -6.84 27.27
C ARG A 693 -17.65 -7.08 26.40
N ILE A 694 -17.64 -6.56 25.17
CA ILE A 694 -18.80 -6.65 24.27
C ILE A 694 -19.08 -8.10 23.87
N GLU A 695 -18.06 -8.96 23.80
CA GLU A 695 -18.18 -10.36 23.39
C GLU A 695 -18.97 -11.23 24.37
N ASN A 696 -19.25 -10.72 25.58
CA ASN A 696 -20.02 -11.46 26.57
C ASN A 696 -21.53 -11.49 26.27
N ASN A 697 -22.03 -10.62 25.39
CA ASN A 697 -23.45 -10.51 25.07
C ASN A 697 -23.70 -10.39 23.56
N THR A 698 -24.53 -11.29 23.03
CA THR A 698 -24.86 -11.30 21.59
C THR A 698 -25.57 -10.02 21.14
N TYR A 699 -26.52 -9.48 21.92
CA TYR A 699 -27.25 -8.27 21.55
C TYR A 699 -26.34 -7.05 21.48
N VAL A 700 -25.48 -6.87 22.49
CA VAL A 700 -24.51 -5.76 22.52
C VAL A 700 -23.54 -5.88 21.34
N THR A 701 -23.00 -7.08 21.09
CA THR A 701 -22.10 -7.34 19.95
C THR A 701 -22.77 -7.01 18.61
N GLU A 702 -23.97 -7.52 18.37
CA GLU A 702 -24.71 -7.27 17.11
C GLU A 702 -24.96 -5.77 16.90
N LYS A 703 -25.39 -5.06 17.95
CA LYS A 703 -25.62 -3.61 17.88
C LYS A 703 -24.34 -2.80 17.68
N TYR A 704 -23.25 -3.21 18.29
CA TYR A 704 -21.95 -2.59 18.09
C TYR A 704 -21.46 -2.77 16.65
N ILE A 705 -21.63 -3.97 16.08
CA ILE A 705 -21.33 -4.27 14.67
C ILE A 705 -22.20 -3.42 13.73
N GLU A 706 -23.51 -3.33 13.98
CA GLU A 706 -24.42 -2.47 13.21
C GLU A 706 -23.96 -1.01 13.20
N GLU A 707 -23.50 -0.51 14.35
CA GLU A 707 -22.98 0.84 14.48
C GLU A 707 -21.68 1.01 13.68
N MET A 708 -20.69 0.13 13.85
CA MET A 708 -19.39 0.23 13.17
C MET A 708 -19.48 0.08 11.66
N ARG A 709 -20.54 -0.55 11.14
CA ARG A 709 -20.83 -0.61 9.69
C ARG A 709 -21.33 0.71 9.10
N LYS A 710 -21.71 1.70 9.91
CA LYS A 710 -22.16 3.00 9.40
C LYS A 710 -21.01 3.70 8.65
N PRO A 711 -21.25 4.27 7.45
CA PRO A 711 -20.21 4.90 6.63
C PRO A 711 -19.45 6.07 7.27
N LYS A 712 -19.91 6.60 8.40
CA LYS A 712 -19.22 7.65 9.16
C LYS A 712 -17.96 7.13 9.87
N TYR A 713 -17.90 5.85 10.22
CA TYR A 713 -16.75 5.32 10.94
C TYR A 713 -15.60 4.98 9.99
N ILE A 714 -14.42 5.46 10.35
CA ILE A 714 -13.16 5.00 9.80
C ILE A 714 -12.76 3.79 10.63
N ASN A 715 -13.13 2.63 10.12
CA ASN A 715 -12.57 1.36 10.53
C ASN A 715 -11.19 1.21 9.88
N LEU A 716 -10.42 0.22 10.35
CA LEU A 716 -9.19 -0.22 9.74
C LEU A 716 -9.51 -0.48 8.27
N TYR A 717 -9.18 0.50 7.46
CA TYR A 717 -9.20 0.38 6.04
C TYR A 717 -8.12 -0.64 5.74
N LYS A 718 -8.52 -1.90 5.60
CA LYS A 718 -7.85 -2.71 4.62
C LYS A 718 -8.13 -1.97 3.32
N GLU A 719 -7.16 -1.16 2.92
CA GLU A 719 -6.85 -1.10 1.52
C GLU A 719 -6.74 -2.58 1.16
N VAL A 720 -7.80 -3.10 0.58
CA VAL A 720 -7.60 -4.05 -0.49
C VAL A 720 -6.81 -3.20 -1.47
N ILE A 721 -5.49 -3.13 -1.25
CA ILE A 721 -4.58 -3.24 -2.36
C ILE A 721 -5.13 -4.49 -3.00
N VAL A 722 -5.92 -4.30 -4.05
CA VAL A 722 -5.97 -5.25 -5.12
C VAL A 722 -4.53 -5.25 -5.61
N GLN A 723 -3.66 -5.94 -4.86
CA GLN A 723 -2.58 -6.70 -5.43
C GLN A 723 -3.35 -7.49 -6.46
N PRO A 724 -3.06 -7.31 -7.75
CA PRO A 724 -3.92 -7.74 -8.85
C PRO A 724 -4.57 -9.06 -8.46
N GLU A 725 -5.91 -9.08 -8.49
CA GLU A 725 -6.65 -10.32 -8.34
C GLU A 725 -5.90 -11.39 -9.14
N ASP A 726 -5.66 -12.52 -8.47
CA ASP A 726 -4.90 -13.69 -8.92
C ASP A 726 -3.35 -13.64 -8.89
N THR A 727 -2.76 -13.66 -7.68
CA THR A 727 -1.58 -14.52 -7.45
C THR A 727 -1.99 -15.99 -7.55
N LEU A 728 -2.11 -16.48 -8.79
CA LEU A 728 -2.13 -17.91 -9.05
C LEU A 728 -0.80 -18.51 -8.57
N PRO A 729 -0.81 -19.70 -7.95
CA PRO A 729 0.39 -20.52 -7.80
C PRO A 729 1.11 -20.61 -9.15
N LEU A 730 2.45 -20.66 -9.16
CA LEU A 730 3.21 -20.78 -10.41
C LEU A 730 2.64 -21.86 -11.34
N THR A 731 2.22 -22.98 -10.75
CA THR A 731 1.64 -24.12 -11.46
C THR A 731 0.30 -23.86 -12.15
N GLU A 732 -0.39 -22.78 -11.84
CA GLU A 732 -1.75 -22.48 -12.34
C GLU A 732 -1.80 -21.24 -13.21
N MET A 733 -0.68 -20.54 -13.35
CA MET A 733 -0.61 -19.33 -14.15
C MET A 733 -0.82 -19.61 -15.64
N GLY A 734 -0.42 -20.78 -16.15
CA GLY A 734 -0.49 -21.08 -17.59
C GLY A 734 0.25 -20.01 -18.41
N GLU A 735 -0.42 -19.46 -19.43
CA GLU A 735 0.09 -18.33 -20.24
C GLU A 735 0.06 -16.98 -19.49
N THR A 736 -0.56 -16.93 -18.31
CA THR A 736 -0.67 -15.71 -17.50
C THR A 736 0.68 -15.36 -16.89
N LYS A 737 1.02 -14.07 -16.88
CA LYS A 737 2.24 -13.54 -16.23
C LYS A 737 1.87 -12.90 -14.91
N TRP A 738 2.69 -13.12 -13.88
CA TRP A 738 2.59 -12.40 -12.62
C TRP A 738 3.56 -11.23 -12.68
N LYS A 739 3.01 -10.02 -12.66
CA LYS A 739 3.70 -8.77 -13.02
C LYS A 739 4.20 -8.84 -14.47
N SER A 740 5.44 -9.26 -14.68
CA SER A 740 6.03 -9.41 -16.03
C SER A 740 6.72 -10.76 -16.24
N TYR A 741 6.60 -11.68 -15.28
CA TYR A 741 7.31 -12.95 -15.30
C TYR A 741 6.33 -14.10 -15.51
N GLU A 742 6.73 -15.02 -16.37
CA GLU A 742 6.00 -16.24 -16.65
C GLU A 742 5.99 -17.14 -15.42
N GLY A 743 4.82 -17.76 -15.19
CA GLY A 743 4.65 -18.82 -14.21
C GLY A 743 5.23 -20.14 -14.71
N GLY A 744 4.65 -21.24 -14.26
CA GLY A 744 5.20 -22.58 -14.47
C GLY A 744 6.39 -22.86 -13.58
N LEU A 745 6.72 -24.15 -13.43
CA LEU A 745 7.90 -24.59 -12.72
C LEU A 745 9.16 -24.55 -13.63
N TYR A 746 8.97 -24.66 -14.94
CA TYR A 746 10.04 -24.75 -15.94
C TYR A 746 9.89 -23.67 -17.02
N PRO A 747 10.84 -23.54 -17.99
CA PRO A 747 10.73 -22.59 -19.08
C PRO A 747 9.40 -22.64 -19.84
N ASN A 748 9.01 -21.51 -20.42
CA ASN A 748 7.82 -21.34 -21.25
C ASN A 748 6.48 -21.55 -20.52
N GLY A 749 6.43 -21.33 -19.20
CA GLY A 749 5.18 -21.49 -18.43
C GLY A 749 4.82 -22.93 -18.09
N GLU A 750 5.69 -23.89 -18.39
CA GLU A 750 5.42 -25.32 -18.24
C GLU A 750 5.60 -25.81 -16.80
N ASN A 751 4.80 -26.80 -16.41
CA ASN A 751 4.98 -27.51 -15.13
C ASN A 751 5.75 -28.81 -15.28
N ALA A 752 5.80 -29.36 -16.49
CA ALA A 752 6.59 -30.54 -16.81
C ALA A 752 8.06 -30.17 -17.03
N ARG A 753 8.97 -31.05 -16.62
CA ARG A 753 10.39 -30.93 -16.97
C ARG A 753 10.56 -30.98 -18.48
N PRO A 754 11.42 -30.14 -19.08
CA PRO A 754 11.79 -30.31 -20.48
C PRO A 754 12.44 -31.68 -20.73
N ASP A 755 12.11 -32.34 -21.85
CA ASP A 755 12.49 -33.73 -22.15
C ASP A 755 13.98 -33.99 -21.96
N ALA A 756 14.86 -33.17 -22.55
CA ALA A 756 16.31 -33.35 -22.43
C ALA A 756 16.81 -33.23 -20.98
N HIS A 757 16.19 -32.35 -20.19
CA HIS A 757 16.51 -32.21 -18.76
C HIS A 757 15.94 -33.37 -17.95
N ASN A 758 14.75 -33.88 -18.30
CA ASN A 758 14.13 -35.06 -17.70
C ASN A 758 14.97 -36.32 -17.93
N SER A 759 15.35 -36.62 -19.17
CA SER A 759 16.18 -37.78 -19.52
C SER A 759 17.52 -37.74 -18.79
N ALA A 760 18.18 -36.58 -18.74
CA ALA A 760 19.41 -36.42 -17.95
C ALA A 760 19.19 -36.69 -16.45
N GLY A 761 18.08 -36.21 -15.89
CA GLY A 761 17.69 -36.49 -14.51
C GLY A 761 17.46 -37.98 -14.25
N ILE A 762 16.80 -38.68 -15.18
CA ILE A 762 16.57 -40.14 -15.11
C ILE A 762 17.90 -40.90 -15.16
N ASP A 763 18.84 -40.48 -16.01
CA ASP A 763 20.18 -41.07 -16.07
C ASP A 763 20.93 -40.90 -14.75
N PHE A 764 20.90 -39.70 -14.16
CA PHE A 764 21.47 -39.49 -12.84
C PHE A 764 20.78 -40.34 -11.78
N ALA A 765 19.45 -40.42 -11.80
CA ALA A 765 18.65 -41.20 -10.87
C ALA A 765 18.99 -42.69 -10.92
N ASN A 766 19.06 -43.26 -12.12
CA ASN A 766 19.45 -44.66 -12.35
C ASN A 766 20.91 -44.94 -11.99
N SER A 767 21.77 -43.93 -12.02
CA SER A 767 23.17 -44.06 -11.62
C SER A 767 23.39 -44.01 -10.11
N ILE A 768 22.39 -43.64 -9.30
CA ILE A 768 22.52 -43.61 -7.84
C ILE A 768 22.58 -45.04 -7.30
N VAL A 769 23.67 -45.34 -6.59
CA VAL A 769 23.95 -46.68 -6.06
C VAL A 769 24.45 -46.57 -4.62
N PRO A 770 24.33 -47.61 -3.78
CA PRO A 770 24.89 -47.54 -2.43
C PRO A 770 26.42 -47.36 -2.48
N LEU A 771 26.94 -46.41 -1.70
CA LEU A 771 28.37 -46.09 -1.61
C LEU A 771 28.92 -46.47 -0.24
N ASP A 772 30.18 -46.91 -0.17
CA ASP A 772 30.90 -47.03 1.10
C ASP A 772 31.34 -45.66 1.64
N ASN A 773 31.99 -45.63 2.81
CA ASN A 773 32.42 -44.39 3.47
C ASN A 773 33.45 -43.57 2.67
N THR A 774 34.12 -44.18 1.68
CA THR A 774 35.06 -43.52 0.77
C THR A 774 34.39 -42.97 -0.48
N GLY A 775 33.10 -43.29 -0.70
CA GLY A 775 32.34 -42.85 -1.86
C GLY A 775 32.42 -43.78 -3.06
N VAL A 776 32.88 -45.02 -2.87
CA VAL A 776 32.97 -46.03 -3.93
C VAL A 776 31.72 -46.92 -3.90
N PRO A 777 31.13 -47.28 -5.08
CA PRO A 777 30.00 -48.21 -5.14
C PRO A 777 30.24 -49.52 -4.38
N ASN A 778 29.30 -49.87 -3.51
CA ASN A 778 29.40 -51.02 -2.62
C ASN A 778 28.00 -51.51 -2.21
N ASP A 779 27.67 -52.78 -2.44
CA ASP A 779 26.34 -53.34 -2.12
C ASP A 779 25.97 -53.27 -0.63
N LYS A 780 26.95 -53.18 0.27
CA LYS A 780 26.75 -52.97 1.72
C LYS A 780 26.76 -51.50 2.13
N GLY A 781 27.03 -50.61 1.18
CA GLY A 781 27.05 -49.17 1.35
C GLY A 781 25.66 -48.55 1.58
N LYS A 782 25.62 -47.22 1.49
CA LYS A 782 24.44 -46.40 1.72
C LYS A 782 24.23 -45.40 0.59
N ILE A 783 22.97 -45.13 0.27
CA ILE A 783 22.56 -43.96 -0.51
C ILE A 783 22.17 -42.91 0.51
N VAL A 784 22.74 -41.70 0.47
CA VAL A 784 22.37 -40.65 1.43
C VAL A 784 21.57 -39.55 0.74
N LEU A 785 20.36 -39.33 1.26
CA LEU A 785 19.51 -38.17 1.00
C LEU A 785 19.66 -37.18 2.17
N LEU A 786 20.08 -35.96 1.86
CA LEU A 786 20.37 -34.92 2.85
C LEU A 786 19.44 -33.70 2.67
N SER A 787 18.88 -33.16 3.74
CA SER A 787 18.26 -31.83 3.69
C SER A 787 19.29 -30.72 3.91
N ILE A 788 19.09 -29.60 3.23
CA ILE A 788 19.85 -28.36 3.43
C ILE A 788 18.84 -27.22 3.48
N GLY A 789 18.92 -26.39 4.53
CA GLY A 789 18.00 -25.28 4.68
C GLY A 789 17.88 -24.71 6.08
N MET A 790 16.95 -23.77 6.20
CA MET A 790 16.62 -23.03 7.42
C MET A 790 15.62 -23.75 8.35
N SER A 791 15.09 -23.04 9.34
CA SER A 791 14.19 -23.56 10.38
C SER A 791 12.97 -24.33 9.87
N ASN A 792 12.28 -23.85 8.82
CA ASN A 792 11.16 -24.59 8.23
C ASN A 792 11.63 -25.92 7.64
N CYS A 793 12.76 -25.90 6.91
CA CYS A 793 13.31 -27.08 6.27
C CYS A 793 13.60 -28.18 7.29
N THR A 794 14.30 -27.89 8.40
CA THR A 794 14.57 -28.92 9.43
C THR A 794 13.29 -29.44 10.11
N GLN A 795 12.32 -28.55 10.39
CA GLN A 795 11.05 -28.95 11.02
C GLN A 795 10.21 -29.87 10.13
N GLU A 796 10.15 -29.58 8.82
CA GLU A 796 9.41 -30.35 7.83
C GLU A 796 10.14 -31.64 7.46
N PHE A 797 11.46 -31.57 7.25
CA PHE A 797 12.25 -32.72 6.86
C PHE A 797 12.40 -33.75 7.97
N SER A 798 12.46 -33.30 9.23
CA SER A 798 12.38 -34.20 10.38
C SER A 798 11.07 -34.99 10.40
N ALA A 799 9.93 -34.36 10.05
CA ALA A 799 8.65 -35.05 9.92
C ALA A 799 8.63 -36.02 8.72
N PHE A 800 9.18 -35.61 7.58
CA PHE A 800 9.37 -36.47 6.41
C PHE A 800 10.21 -37.70 6.74
N LYS A 801 11.37 -37.52 7.40
CA LYS A 801 12.24 -38.61 7.81
C LYS A 801 11.50 -39.63 8.67
N MET A 802 10.70 -39.17 9.64
CA MET A 802 9.90 -40.08 10.49
C MET A 802 8.98 -40.97 9.67
N ILE A 803 8.20 -40.39 8.74
CA ILE A 803 7.24 -41.17 7.94
C ILE A 803 7.94 -42.04 6.89
N ALA A 804 9.01 -41.53 6.26
CA ALA A 804 9.77 -42.24 5.24
C ALA A 804 10.57 -43.41 5.83
N ASP A 805 11.10 -43.28 7.05
CA ASP A 805 11.81 -44.37 7.73
C ASP A 805 10.90 -45.55 8.08
N THR A 806 9.60 -45.30 8.25
CA THR A 806 8.58 -46.34 8.45
C THR A 806 7.91 -46.81 7.16
N PHE A 807 8.22 -46.19 6.02
CA PHE A 807 7.60 -46.50 4.75
C PHE A 807 8.17 -47.81 4.17
N GLN A 808 7.33 -48.83 4.06
CA GLN A 808 7.75 -50.20 3.75
C GLN A 808 8.44 -50.35 2.39
N MET A 809 8.10 -49.51 1.40
CA MET A 809 8.69 -49.57 0.06
C MET A 809 9.98 -48.75 -0.08
N LYS A 810 10.39 -48.00 0.97
CA LYS A 810 11.65 -47.26 0.95
C LYS A 810 12.81 -48.22 0.74
N ASN A 811 13.75 -47.86 -0.13
CA ASN A 811 14.97 -48.61 -0.35
C ASN A 811 15.71 -48.83 0.99
N PRO A 812 15.99 -50.08 1.39
CA PRO A 812 16.65 -50.38 2.66
C PRO A 812 18.10 -49.87 2.73
N LYS A 813 18.70 -49.48 1.60
CA LYS A 813 20.03 -48.85 1.51
C LYS A 813 19.97 -47.32 1.62
N LEU A 814 18.79 -46.71 1.55
CA LEU A 814 18.61 -45.27 1.67
C LEU A 814 18.66 -44.82 3.13
N GLN A 815 19.64 -43.96 3.42
CA GLN A 815 19.77 -43.23 4.68
C GLN A 815 19.31 -41.79 4.48
N ILE A 816 18.29 -41.38 5.22
CA ILE A 816 17.77 -40.00 5.23
C ILE A 816 18.41 -39.26 6.41
N VAL A 817 19.03 -38.12 6.13
CA VAL A 817 19.73 -37.28 7.12
C VAL A 817 19.19 -35.86 7.07
N ASP A 818 18.76 -35.32 8.23
CA ASP A 818 18.37 -33.92 8.32
C ASP A 818 19.61 -33.03 8.54
N GLY A 819 20.08 -32.35 7.51
CA GLY A 819 21.20 -31.40 7.60
C GLY A 819 20.75 -29.95 7.86
N ALA A 820 19.47 -29.64 7.69
CA ALA A 820 18.94 -28.28 7.84
C ALA A 820 19.00 -27.80 9.30
N GLN A 821 19.13 -26.49 9.52
CA GLN A 821 19.29 -25.93 10.86
C GLN A 821 18.49 -24.64 11.04
N GLY A 822 17.86 -24.53 12.22
CA GLY A 822 17.14 -23.32 12.60
C GLY A 822 18.01 -22.06 12.56
N GLY A 823 17.46 -20.97 12.01
CA GLY A 823 18.14 -19.67 11.94
C GLY A 823 19.30 -19.59 10.95
N GLN A 824 19.51 -20.60 10.10
CA GLN A 824 20.55 -20.58 9.06
C GLN A 824 19.89 -20.30 7.71
N THR A 825 19.84 -19.05 7.27
CA THR A 825 19.23 -18.61 6.01
C THR A 825 20.18 -18.74 4.83
N ALA A 826 19.66 -18.61 3.60
CA ALA A 826 20.46 -18.62 2.38
C ALA A 826 21.64 -17.63 2.41
N SER A 827 21.40 -16.41 2.89
CA SER A 827 22.43 -15.38 3.09
C SER A 827 23.58 -15.79 4.01
N ILE A 828 23.35 -16.75 4.92
CA ILE A 828 24.36 -17.30 5.85
C ILE A 828 25.06 -18.49 5.20
N ILE A 829 24.30 -19.48 4.74
CA ILE A 829 24.87 -20.78 4.35
C ILE A 829 25.58 -20.75 2.99
N LYS A 830 25.37 -19.69 2.19
CA LYS A 830 26.16 -19.45 0.98
C LYS A 830 27.66 -19.30 1.26
N ASP A 831 28.04 -18.94 2.49
CA ASP A 831 29.43 -18.98 2.93
C ASP A 831 29.83 -20.44 3.21
N PRO A 832 30.78 -21.03 2.46
CA PRO A 832 31.23 -22.40 2.68
C PRO A 832 31.94 -22.61 4.04
N LEU A 833 32.31 -21.53 4.73
CA LEU A 833 32.92 -21.54 6.06
C LEU A 833 31.94 -21.31 7.20
N ALA A 834 30.64 -21.08 6.91
CA ALA A 834 29.63 -20.94 7.94
C ALA A 834 29.57 -22.19 8.84
N ASN A 835 29.39 -21.99 10.15
CA ASN A 835 29.30 -23.07 11.14
C ASN A 835 28.19 -24.09 10.81
N PHE A 836 27.17 -23.68 10.06
CA PHE A 836 26.16 -24.57 9.47
C PHE A 836 26.77 -25.82 8.82
N TRP A 837 27.83 -25.67 8.02
CA TRP A 837 28.44 -26.80 7.32
C TRP A 837 29.17 -27.77 8.25
N THR A 838 29.72 -27.28 9.35
CA THR A 838 30.26 -28.14 10.42
C THR A 838 29.15 -28.93 11.11
N VAL A 839 27.99 -28.30 11.34
CA VAL A 839 26.82 -28.99 11.90
C VAL A 839 26.30 -30.07 10.94
N VAL A 840 26.25 -29.80 9.63
CA VAL A 840 25.87 -30.80 8.63
C VAL A 840 26.80 -32.02 8.68
N GLU A 841 28.11 -31.80 8.76
CA GLU A 841 29.10 -32.89 8.87
C GLU A 841 28.92 -33.70 10.16
N GLN A 842 28.69 -33.03 11.29
CA GLN A 842 28.41 -33.71 12.57
C GLN A 842 27.14 -34.56 12.49
N ARG A 843 26.08 -34.09 11.83
CA ARG A 843 24.83 -34.83 11.67
C ARG A 843 24.97 -36.04 10.73
N LEU A 844 25.81 -35.94 9.69
CA LEU A 844 26.17 -37.11 8.87
C LEU A 844 26.90 -38.16 9.71
N GLN A 845 27.90 -37.75 10.50
CA GLN A 845 28.65 -38.65 11.39
C GLN A 845 27.75 -39.33 12.42
N GLN A 846 26.79 -38.60 13.01
CA GLN A 846 25.81 -39.16 13.95
C GLN A 846 24.92 -40.25 13.33
N GLN A 847 24.75 -40.23 12.00
CA GLN A 847 24.02 -41.25 11.26
C GLN A 847 24.95 -42.33 10.66
N ASN A 848 26.23 -42.36 11.06
CA ASN A 848 27.27 -43.27 10.57
C ASN A 848 27.44 -43.23 9.04
N VAL A 849 27.33 -42.05 8.44
CA VAL A 849 27.57 -41.81 7.01
C VAL A 849 28.54 -40.63 6.80
N THR A 850 29.15 -40.55 5.63
CA THR A 850 30.13 -39.50 5.27
C THR A 850 29.62 -38.59 4.17
N ALA A 851 30.26 -37.42 4.00
CA ALA A 851 29.99 -36.51 2.88
C ALA A 851 30.15 -37.19 1.51
N ASN A 852 31.04 -38.19 1.41
CA ASN A 852 31.26 -38.94 0.17
C ASN A 852 30.09 -39.87 -0.21
N GLN A 853 29.16 -40.14 0.71
CA GLN A 853 27.98 -40.97 0.45
C GLN A 853 26.75 -40.17 0.05
N VAL A 854 26.80 -38.84 0.19
CA VAL A 854 25.71 -37.92 -0.18
C VAL A 854 25.59 -37.87 -1.71
N GLN A 855 24.44 -38.34 -2.20
CA GLN A 855 24.14 -38.39 -3.64
C GLN A 855 22.92 -37.54 -4.02
N VAL A 856 22.04 -37.24 -3.05
CA VAL A 856 20.83 -36.44 -3.26
C VAL A 856 20.66 -35.42 -2.16
N VAL A 857 20.26 -34.20 -2.52
CA VAL A 857 19.89 -33.13 -1.58
C VAL A 857 18.45 -32.67 -1.81
N TRP A 858 17.72 -32.41 -0.73
CA TRP A 858 16.55 -31.54 -0.76
C TRP A 858 16.90 -30.17 -0.17
N LEU A 859 16.73 -29.12 -0.96
CA LEU A 859 17.10 -27.75 -0.63
C LEU A 859 15.83 -26.89 -0.51
N LYS A 860 15.63 -26.30 0.67
CA LYS A 860 14.57 -25.30 0.90
C LYS A 860 15.15 -24.15 1.70
N GLU A 861 15.13 -22.95 1.13
CA GLU A 861 15.80 -21.78 1.68
C GLU A 861 15.03 -20.47 1.49
N ALA A 862 15.33 -19.48 2.33
CA ALA A 862 14.87 -18.11 2.21
C ALA A 862 15.81 -17.14 2.91
N ASN A 863 15.72 -15.85 2.56
CA ASN A 863 16.39 -14.77 3.28
C ASN A 863 15.48 -14.23 4.39
N ALA A 864 16.06 -13.97 5.57
CA ALA A 864 15.35 -13.38 6.70
C ALA A 864 15.18 -11.86 6.51
N GLN A 865 14.04 -11.34 6.95
CA GLN A 865 13.72 -9.90 6.94
C GLN A 865 13.94 -9.22 5.58
N PRO A 866 13.42 -9.80 4.48
CA PRO A 866 13.50 -9.16 3.17
C PRO A 866 12.75 -7.82 3.20
N ASN A 867 13.33 -6.80 2.57
CA ASN A 867 12.75 -5.46 2.52
C ASN A 867 12.78 -4.81 1.12
N GLN A 868 13.36 -5.50 0.14
CA GLN A 868 13.44 -5.03 -1.24
C GLN A 868 12.22 -5.50 -2.04
N ALA A 869 11.66 -4.64 -2.89
CA ALA A 869 10.56 -5.01 -3.78
C ALA A 869 10.99 -6.05 -4.83
N PHE A 870 10.05 -6.88 -5.29
CA PHE A 870 10.26 -7.76 -6.44
C PHE A 870 10.59 -6.96 -7.72
N PRO A 871 11.51 -7.46 -8.58
CA PRO A 871 12.16 -8.77 -8.51
C PRO A 871 13.42 -8.82 -7.64
N VAL A 872 13.81 -7.70 -7.01
CA VAL A 872 15.13 -7.56 -6.37
C VAL A 872 15.36 -8.60 -5.28
N HIS A 873 14.43 -8.73 -4.33
CA HIS A 873 14.51 -9.74 -3.27
C HIS A 873 14.64 -11.17 -3.85
N ALA A 874 13.81 -11.52 -4.84
CA ALA A 874 13.79 -12.85 -5.43
C ALA A 874 15.09 -13.13 -6.21
N GLN A 875 15.63 -12.12 -6.90
CA GLN A 875 16.93 -12.21 -7.58
C GLN A 875 18.08 -12.37 -6.58
N MET A 876 18.01 -11.71 -5.42
CA MET A 876 18.99 -11.89 -4.35
C MET A 876 18.96 -13.33 -3.81
N LEU A 877 17.77 -13.85 -3.48
CA LEU A 877 17.62 -15.23 -3.03
C LEU A 877 18.10 -16.23 -4.09
N LYS A 878 17.73 -16.04 -5.35
CA LYS A 878 18.22 -16.85 -6.49
C LYS A 878 19.74 -16.85 -6.61
N SER A 879 20.38 -15.69 -6.41
CA SER A 879 21.84 -15.56 -6.42
C SER A 879 22.49 -16.29 -5.25
N ASP A 880 21.89 -16.21 -4.06
CA ASP A 880 22.34 -16.95 -2.88
C ASP A 880 22.21 -18.47 -3.10
N LEU A 881 21.06 -18.93 -3.64
CA LEU A 881 20.82 -20.33 -3.98
C LEU A 881 21.84 -20.86 -5.02
N LYS A 882 22.18 -20.05 -6.02
CA LYS A 882 23.21 -20.37 -7.02
C LYS A 882 24.56 -20.68 -6.38
N ILE A 883 24.98 -19.87 -5.40
CA ILE A 883 26.22 -20.10 -4.66
C ILE A 883 26.09 -21.37 -3.81
N ILE A 884 24.95 -21.56 -3.14
CA ILE A 884 24.72 -22.74 -2.28
C ILE A 884 24.84 -24.03 -3.07
N VAL A 885 24.24 -24.16 -4.26
CA VAL A 885 24.34 -25.40 -5.05
C VAL A 885 25.76 -25.69 -5.53
N GLN A 886 26.60 -24.67 -5.71
CA GLN A 886 28.03 -24.82 -5.99
C GLN A 886 28.80 -25.27 -4.74
N VAL A 887 28.49 -24.69 -3.58
CA VAL A 887 29.04 -25.12 -2.29
C VAL A 887 28.68 -26.58 -2.01
N LEU A 888 27.44 -26.99 -2.30
CA LEU A 888 27.00 -28.38 -2.17
C LEU A 888 27.84 -29.32 -3.05
N LYS A 889 28.04 -28.97 -4.32
CA LYS A 889 28.85 -29.82 -5.22
C LYS A 889 30.30 -29.95 -4.76
N ASN A 890 30.87 -28.89 -4.19
CA ASN A 890 32.23 -28.90 -3.65
C ASN A 890 32.35 -29.72 -2.36
N LYS A 891 31.34 -29.65 -1.47
CA LYS A 891 31.35 -30.37 -0.18
C LYS A 891 30.96 -31.84 -0.30
N PHE A 892 30.18 -32.19 -1.32
CA PHE A 892 29.65 -33.54 -1.54
C PHE A 892 30.06 -34.04 -2.95
N PRO A 893 31.24 -34.67 -3.08
CA PRO A 893 31.80 -35.01 -4.40
C PRO A 893 30.88 -35.89 -5.26
N ASN A 894 30.19 -36.84 -4.62
CA ASN A 894 29.26 -37.77 -5.27
C ASN A 894 27.83 -37.24 -5.38
N LEU A 895 27.57 -35.97 -5.05
CA LEU A 895 26.24 -35.37 -5.20
C LEU A 895 25.85 -35.31 -6.68
N LYS A 896 24.71 -35.92 -7.02
CA LYS A 896 24.19 -36.02 -8.39
C LYS A 896 22.98 -35.12 -8.60
N ILE A 897 22.04 -35.13 -7.65
CA ILE A 897 20.75 -34.46 -7.77
C ILE A 897 20.51 -33.53 -6.59
N ALA A 898 20.00 -32.32 -6.84
CA ALA A 898 19.41 -31.46 -5.83
C ALA A 898 17.98 -31.07 -6.23
N TYR A 899 17.02 -31.39 -5.36
CA TYR A 899 15.62 -31.00 -5.48
C TYR A 899 15.35 -29.72 -4.68
N LEU A 900 14.81 -28.69 -5.33
CA LEU A 900 14.55 -27.41 -4.71
C LEU A 900 13.05 -27.21 -4.47
N SER A 901 12.70 -26.63 -3.31
CA SER A 901 11.32 -26.27 -2.98
C SER A 901 11.24 -24.80 -2.56
N SER A 902 10.12 -24.16 -2.90
CA SER A 902 9.79 -22.82 -2.43
C SER A 902 9.48 -22.80 -0.93
N ARG A 903 9.32 -21.60 -0.36
CA ARG A 903 8.59 -21.42 0.90
C ARG A 903 7.15 -21.93 0.78
N THR A 904 6.60 -22.33 1.92
CA THR A 904 5.15 -22.50 2.13
C THR A 904 4.48 -21.12 2.20
N TYR A 905 3.15 -21.07 2.25
CA TYR A 905 2.40 -19.81 2.33
C TYR A 905 2.87 -18.94 3.50
N GLY A 906 3.17 -17.67 3.23
CA GLY A 906 3.63 -16.70 4.23
C GLY A 906 2.53 -15.77 4.73
N GLY A 907 1.29 -15.92 4.26
CA GLY A 907 0.24 -14.90 4.47
C GLY A 907 -0.34 -14.90 5.88
N TYR A 908 0.03 -15.87 6.70
CA TYR A 908 -0.30 -15.88 8.12
C TYR A 908 0.86 -15.42 9.02
N ALA A 909 2.04 -15.10 8.46
CA ALA A 909 3.19 -14.66 9.23
C ALA A 909 2.87 -13.40 10.04
N THR A 910 3.14 -13.44 11.35
CA THR A 910 2.93 -12.30 12.26
C THR A 910 4.24 -11.55 12.56
N SER A 911 5.34 -11.96 11.92
CA SER A 911 6.65 -11.34 12.05
C SER A 911 7.22 -10.98 10.67
N THR A 912 8.21 -10.09 10.65
CA THR A 912 8.94 -9.71 9.43
C THR A 912 9.93 -10.78 8.97
N LEU A 913 9.95 -11.98 9.57
CA LEU A 913 10.97 -12.99 9.29
C LEU A 913 11.00 -13.39 7.81
N ASN A 914 9.87 -13.76 7.21
CA ASN A 914 9.70 -13.94 5.76
C ASN A 914 8.18 -14.06 5.42
N PRO A 915 7.42 -12.94 5.43
CA PRO A 915 5.98 -12.92 5.13
C PRO A 915 5.71 -12.91 3.61
N GLU A 916 4.43 -12.86 3.21
CA GLU A 916 4.09 -12.51 1.81
C GLU A 916 4.46 -11.05 1.49
N PRO A 917 4.78 -10.71 0.22
CA PRO A 917 4.85 -11.59 -0.95
C PRO A 917 6.16 -12.40 -1.05
N TYR A 918 7.09 -12.23 -0.11
CA TYR A 918 8.44 -12.83 -0.20
C TYR A 918 8.41 -14.36 -0.18
N ALA A 919 7.49 -14.95 0.57
CA ALA A 919 7.26 -16.38 0.58
C ALA A 919 6.80 -16.90 -0.80
N TYR A 920 5.82 -16.26 -1.45
CA TYR A 920 5.43 -16.56 -2.83
C TYR A 920 6.59 -16.35 -3.82
N GLU A 921 7.30 -15.23 -3.70
CA GLU A 921 8.40 -14.83 -4.59
C GLU A 921 9.62 -15.78 -4.52
N SER A 922 9.76 -16.55 -3.44
CA SER A 922 10.76 -17.63 -3.37
C SER A 922 10.56 -18.69 -4.46
N GLY A 923 9.33 -18.87 -4.95
CA GLY A 923 9.03 -19.75 -6.08
C GLY A 923 9.74 -19.29 -7.37
N PHE A 924 9.67 -17.99 -7.68
CA PHE A 924 10.41 -17.43 -8.82
C PHE A 924 11.92 -17.57 -8.66
N SER A 925 12.42 -17.48 -7.42
CA SER A 925 13.85 -17.63 -7.14
C SER A 925 14.36 -19.03 -7.51
N VAL A 926 13.59 -20.07 -7.16
CA VAL A 926 13.89 -21.46 -7.52
C VAL A 926 13.73 -21.70 -9.02
N LYS A 927 12.63 -21.23 -9.61
CA LYS A 927 12.36 -21.31 -11.05
C LYS A 927 13.54 -20.79 -11.85
N TRP A 928 13.92 -19.52 -11.63
CA TRP A 928 14.98 -18.86 -12.39
C TRP A 928 16.34 -19.53 -12.23
N LEU A 929 16.65 -20.14 -11.07
CA LEU A 929 17.89 -20.89 -10.91
C LEU A 929 17.92 -22.15 -11.78
N ILE A 930 16.81 -22.90 -11.82
CA ILE A 930 16.69 -24.11 -12.64
C ILE A 930 16.73 -23.73 -14.12
N GLU A 931 16.07 -22.64 -14.51
CA GLU A 931 16.10 -22.13 -15.88
C GLU A 931 17.50 -21.71 -16.34
N GLU A 932 18.31 -21.11 -15.46
CA GLU A 932 19.71 -20.80 -15.78
C GLU A 932 20.52 -22.07 -16.06
N GLN A 933 20.30 -23.14 -15.28
CA GLN A 933 20.97 -24.41 -15.54
C GLN A 933 20.50 -25.04 -16.86
N ILE A 934 19.19 -25.05 -17.13
CA ILE A 934 18.61 -25.57 -18.38
C ILE A 934 19.12 -24.79 -19.59
N SER A 935 19.28 -23.48 -19.45
CA SER A 935 19.79 -22.59 -20.50
C SER A 935 21.30 -22.70 -20.74
N GLY A 936 22.00 -23.54 -19.96
CA GLY A 936 23.42 -23.84 -20.18
C GLY A 936 24.40 -22.91 -19.48
N ASP A 937 24.02 -22.28 -18.36
CA ASP A 937 24.98 -21.51 -17.55
C ASP A 937 26.13 -22.41 -17.05
N ASP A 938 27.36 -22.11 -17.47
CA ASP A 938 28.56 -22.91 -17.18
C ASP A 938 28.86 -23.00 -15.67
N SER A 939 28.48 -21.98 -14.89
CA SER A 939 28.66 -21.99 -13.44
C SER A 939 27.70 -22.96 -12.72
N LEU A 940 26.69 -23.47 -13.43
CA LEU A 940 25.73 -24.46 -12.98
C LEU A 940 25.84 -25.78 -13.74
N ARG A 941 26.91 -25.99 -14.52
CA ARG A 941 27.11 -27.21 -15.30
C ARG A 941 27.11 -28.46 -14.39
N TYR A 942 26.25 -29.43 -14.70
CA TYR A 942 26.05 -30.63 -13.88
C TYR A 942 26.66 -31.92 -14.46
N SER A 943 27.18 -31.87 -15.68
CA SER A 943 27.79 -33.00 -16.39
C SER A 943 29.21 -32.65 -16.91
N GLY A 944 29.94 -33.65 -17.41
CA GLY A 944 31.32 -33.52 -17.90
C GLY A 944 32.41 -33.74 -16.83
N GLU A 945 33.67 -33.49 -17.17
CA GLU A 945 34.85 -33.81 -16.33
C GLU A 945 34.96 -32.98 -15.05
N SER A 946 34.22 -31.88 -14.93
CA SER A 946 34.26 -30.98 -13.77
C SER A 946 32.92 -30.26 -13.59
N PRO A 947 31.89 -30.97 -13.09
CA PRO A 947 30.60 -30.36 -12.78
C PRO A 947 30.75 -29.34 -11.64
N LYS A 948 30.07 -28.19 -11.79
CA LYS A 948 30.10 -27.06 -10.85
C LYS A 948 28.88 -27.02 -9.92
N ALA A 949 27.81 -27.71 -10.28
CA ALA A 949 26.60 -27.90 -9.49
C ALA A 949 26.07 -29.34 -9.70
N PRO A 950 25.17 -29.85 -8.85
CA PRO A 950 24.40 -31.05 -9.19
C PRO A 950 23.34 -30.75 -10.26
N TRP A 951 22.71 -31.79 -10.81
CA TRP A 951 21.51 -31.64 -11.61
C TRP A 951 20.37 -31.10 -10.72
N LEU A 952 19.76 -29.98 -11.13
CA LEU A 952 18.76 -29.25 -10.37
C LEU A 952 17.37 -29.51 -10.94
N SER A 953 16.42 -29.79 -10.06
CA SER A 953 15.01 -29.93 -10.43
C SER A 953 14.13 -29.43 -9.29
N TRP A 954 12.88 -29.15 -9.58
CA TRP A 954 11.89 -28.95 -8.55
C TRP A 954 11.72 -30.24 -7.74
N GLY A 955 11.72 -30.11 -6.41
CA GLY A 955 10.99 -31.01 -5.53
C GLY A 955 9.51 -30.59 -5.50
N PRO A 956 8.76 -30.92 -4.43
CA PRO A 956 7.40 -30.40 -4.30
C PRO A 956 7.38 -28.87 -4.31
N TYR A 957 6.51 -28.27 -5.12
CA TYR A 957 6.21 -26.84 -5.04
C TYR A 957 5.25 -26.60 -3.88
N LEU A 958 5.72 -25.91 -2.83
CA LEU A 958 5.05 -25.90 -1.53
C LEU A 958 4.07 -24.74 -1.31
N TRP A 959 4.07 -23.75 -2.19
CA TRP A 959 3.20 -22.58 -2.02
C TRP A 959 1.79 -22.85 -2.57
N ALA A 960 0.78 -22.46 -1.79
CA ALA A 960 -0.63 -22.35 -2.17
C ALA A 960 -1.21 -21.13 -1.44
N LYS A 961 -2.28 -20.52 -1.98
CA LYS A 961 -2.78 -19.23 -1.48
C LYS A 961 -3.69 -19.41 -0.27
N GLY A 962 -3.10 -19.65 0.90
CA GLY A 962 -3.86 -19.88 2.13
C GLY A 962 -4.89 -20.99 1.92
N GLU A 963 -6.14 -20.73 2.25
CA GLU A 963 -7.23 -21.70 2.17
C GLU A 963 -7.72 -21.95 0.72
N LYS A 964 -7.26 -21.16 -0.27
CA LYS A 964 -7.58 -21.41 -1.69
C LYS A 964 -6.80 -22.64 -2.16
N GLU A 965 -7.55 -23.70 -2.42
CA GLU A 965 -7.07 -24.97 -2.92
C GLU A 965 -6.46 -24.84 -4.32
N ARG A 966 -5.27 -25.42 -4.51
CA ARG A 966 -4.67 -25.67 -5.83
C ARG A 966 -5.40 -26.78 -6.58
N ASN A 967 -5.19 -26.85 -7.88
CA ASN A 967 -5.65 -27.93 -8.76
C ASN A 967 -5.22 -29.34 -8.29
N ASP A 968 -4.15 -29.45 -7.50
CA ASP A 968 -3.69 -30.71 -6.90
C ASP A 968 -4.16 -30.94 -5.46
N GLY A 969 -5.03 -30.07 -4.95
CA GLY A 969 -5.62 -30.16 -3.62
C GLY A 969 -4.80 -29.51 -2.50
N LEU A 970 -3.69 -28.83 -2.82
CA LEU A 970 -2.88 -28.17 -1.80
C LEU A 970 -3.50 -26.85 -1.35
N PHE A 971 -3.72 -26.71 -0.05
CA PHE A 971 -4.05 -25.45 0.64
C PHE A 971 -3.36 -25.41 2.01
N TRP A 972 -3.32 -24.21 2.59
CA TRP A 972 -2.70 -23.91 3.87
C TRP A 972 -3.72 -23.25 4.80
N LEU A 973 -4.01 -23.88 5.93
CA LEU A 973 -4.85 -23.29 6.97
C LEU A 973 -3.98 -22.55 7.98
N ARG A 974 -4.59 -21.67 8.79
CA ARG A 974 -3.85 -21.01 9.88
C ARG A 974 -3.26 -22.02 10.86
N GLU A 975 -3.96 -23.12 11.14
CA GLU A 975 -3.57 -24.19 12.07
C GLU A 975 -2.35 -24.97 11.57
N ASP A 976 -2.02 -24.88 10.28
CA ASP A 976 -0.78 -25.46 9.73
C ASP A 976 0.48 -24.67 10.13
N PHE A 977 0.32 -23.54 10.80
CA PHE A 977 1.41 -22.70 11.27
C PHE A 977 1.39 -22.56 12.80
N GLY A 978 2.56 -22.34 13.37
CA GLY A 978 2.71 -21.96 14.77
C GLY A 978 2.18 -20.54 15.02
N THR A 979 2.31 -20.10 16.26
CA THR A 979 1.81 -18.79 16.71
C THR A 979 2.42 -17.62 15.92
N ASP A 980 3.65 -17.75 15.45
CA ASP A 980 4.32 -16.73 14.61
C ASP A 980 3.88 -16.72 13.14
N GLY A 981 3.05 -17.69 12.74
CA GLY A 981 2.58 -17.85 11.37
C GLY A 981 3.61 -18.07 10.29
N THR A 982 4.86 -18.27 10.69
CA THR A 982 6.01 -18.40 9.81
C THR A 982 6.59 -19.81 9.89
N HIS A 983 6.58 -20.40 11.09
CA HIS A 983 7.00 -21.77 11.30
C HIS A 983 5.82 -22.71 11.20
N PRO A 984 6.00 -23.91 10.61
CA PRO A 984 4.92 -24.87 10.49
C PRO A 984 4.59 -25.49 11.86
N SER A 985 3.30 -25.65 12.13
CA SER A 985 2.79 -26.45 13.23
C SER A 985 3.03 -27.94 12.95
N THR A 986 2.61 -28.83 13.87
CA THR A 986 2.65 -30.27 13.62
C THR A 986 1.88 -30.67 12.36
N SER A 987 0.70 -30.10 12.10
CA SER A 987 -0.10 -30.43 10.90
C SER A 987 0.59 -29.93 9.63
N GLY A 988 1.13 -28.70 9.64
CA GLY A 988 1.86 -28.15 8.50
C GLY A 988 3.12 -28.95 8.17
N ARG A 989 3.89 -29.36 9.18
CA ARG A 989 5.07 -30.23 9.00
C ARG A 989 4.67 -31.56 8.36
N LEU A 990 3.59 -32.19 8.84
CA LEU A 990 3.08 -33.45 8.28
C LEU A 990 2.56 -33.27 6.85
N LYS A 991 1.98 -32.12 6.50
CA LYS A 991 1.53 -31.81 5.15
C LYS A 991 2.70 -31.74 4.17
N VAL A 992 3.75 -30.99 4.50
CA VAL A 992 4.99 -30.97 3.68
C VAL A 992 5.65 -32.35 3.62
N ALA A 993 5.69 -33.07 4.74
CA ALA A 993 6.25 -34.41 4.79
C ALA A 993 5.55 -35.38 3.82
N LYS A 994 4.22 -35.34 3.74
CA LYS A 994 3.44 -36.13 2.79
C LYS A 994 3.73 -35.74 1.35
N LEU A 995 3.79 -34.44 1.04
CA LEU A 995 4.17 -33.96 -0.31
C LEU A 995 5.55 -34.45 -0.72
N LEU A 996 6.52 -34.45 0.20
CA LEU A 996 7.87 -34.99 -0.05
C LEU A 996 7.84 -36.50 -0.29
N LEU A 997 7.13 -37.26 0.53
CA LEU A 997 6.99 -38.70 0.34
C LEU A 997 6.31 -39.03 -0.99
N ASP A 998 5.20 -38.35 -1.30
CA ASP A 998 4.48 -38.50 -2.56
C ASP A 998 5.39 -38.17 -3.75
N PHE A 999 6.16 -37.09 -3.68
CA PHE A 999 7.14 -36.75 -4.71
C PHE A 999 8.19 -37.84 -4.87
N PHE A 1000 8.87 -38.25 -3.79
CA PHE A 1000 9.95 -39.23 -3.88
C PHE A 1000 9.49 -40.61 -4.35
N VAL A 1001 8.24 -40.98 -4.05
CA VAL A 1001 7.61 -42.23 -4.50
C VAL A 1001 7.13 -42.15 -5.95
N ASN A 1002 6.76 -40.97 -6.46
CA ASN A 1002 6.08 -40.84 -7.75
C ASN A 1002 6.92 -40.23 -8.88
N ASP A 1003 7.93 -39.40 -8.59
CA ASP A 1003 8.73 -38.74 -9.61
C ASP A 1003 9.72 -39.70 -10.29
N GLU A 1004 9.84 -39.63 -11.61
CA GLU A 1004 10.70 -40.51 -12.42
C GLU A 1004 12.19 -40.40 -12.07
N THR A 1005 12.62 -39.26 -11.53
CA THR A 1005 14.02 -39.01 -11.14
C THR A 1005 14.31 -39.33 -9.67
N SER A 1006 13.28 -39.67 -8.88
CA SER A 1006 13.44 -40.11 -7.49
C SER A 1006 13.17 -41.60 -7.28
N LYS A 1007 12.16 -42.13 -7.98
CA LYS A 1007 11.72 -43.53 -7.89
C LYS A 1007 12.87 -44.55 -7.90
N PRO A 1008 13.86 -44.49 -8.82
CA PRO A 1008 14.86 -45.55 -8.97
C PRO A 1008 15.76 -45.77 -7.73
N TRP A 1009 16.01 -44.72 -6.95
CA TRP A 1009 16.87 -44.80 -5.77
C TRP A 1009 16.11 -44.67 -4.44
N PHE A 1010 14.89 -44.11 -4.47
CA PHE A 1010 14.05 -44.00 -3.28
C PHE A 1010 13.33 -45.32 -2.95
N LEU A 1011 12.91 -46.08 -3.97
CA LEU A 1011 12.24 -47.37 -3.82
C LEU A 1011 13.22 -48.55 -3.93
N GLY A 1012 12.80 -49.72 -3.46
CA GLY A 1012 13.57 -50.98 -3.56
C GLY A 1012 13.94 -51.38 -5.00
N SER A 1013 14.92 -52.27 -5.14
CA SER A 1013 15.84 -52.46 -6.29
C SER A 1013 15.27 -52.92 -7.66
N ASP A 1014 13.95 -53.02 -7.84
CA ASP A 1014 13.36 -53.49 -9.11
C ASP A 1014 12.64 -52.40 -9.93
N VAL A 1015 12.76 -51.12 -9.55
CA VAL A 1015 12.12 -49.99 -10.26
C VAL A 1015 13.14 -49.28 -11.15
N ARG A 1016 13.17 -49.62 -12.45
CA ARG A 1016 13.87 -48.84 -13.48
C ARG A 1016 12.84 -48.16 -14.39
N VAL A 1017 13.05 -46.88 -14.68
CA VAL A 1017 12.18 -46.11 -15.58
C VAL A 1017 12.81 -46.13 -16.98
N ASN A 1018 12.06 -46.62 -17.97
CA ASN A 1018 12.41 -46.54 -19.40
C ASN A 1018 11.57 -45.43 -20.06
N ASP A 1019 12.16 -44.69 -21.01
CA ASP A 1019 11.63 -43.48 -21.68
C ASP A 1019 10.32 -43.66 -22.50
N SER A 1020 9.62 -44.79 -22.38
CA SER A 1020 8.61 -45.20 -23.36
C SER A 1020 7.28 -45.67 -22.75
N ASN A 1021 6.62 -44.87 -21.89
CA ASN A 1021 5.20 -45.09 -21.58
C ASN A 1021 4.50 -43.76 -21.21
N LYS A 1022 3.99 -43.04 -22.20
CA LYS A 1022 2.78 -42.23 -22.03
C LYS A 1022 1.64 -43.20 -21.76
N GLN A 1023 1.12 -43.24 -20.54
CA GLN A 1023 -0.10 -43.98 -20.23
C GLN A 1023 -1.26 -43.00 -20.21
N ASP A 1024 -2.14 -43.08 -21.22
CA ASP A 1024 -3.43 -42.39 -21.22
C ASP A 1024 -4.26 -42.87 -20.01
N ASN A 1025 -4.90 -41.94 -19.30
CA ASN A 1025 -5.72 -42.24 -18.12
C ASN A 1025 -6.91 -43.14 -18.51
N ILE A 1026 -6.85 -44.43 -18.16
CA ILE A 1026 -7.87 -45.45 -18.48
C ILE A 1026 -9.19 -45.22 -17.71
N ILE A 1027 -9.14 -44.59 -16.54
CA ILE A 1027 -10.31 -44.38 -15.67
C ILE A 1027 -10.43 -42.93 -15.18
N SER A 1028 -11.65 -42.37 -15.24
CA SER A 1028 -12.00 -41.06 -14.66
C SER A 1028 -13.17 -41.20 -13.68
N ILE A 1029 -13.11 -40.48 -12.55
CA ILE A 1029 -14.09 -40.57 -11.45
C ILE A 1029 -14.63 -39.18 -11.10
N TYR A 1030 -15.96 -39.04 -10.99
CA TYR A 1030 -16.61 -37.78 -10.60
C TYR A 1030 -17.95 -38.03 -9.88
N PRO A 1031 -18.33 -37.26 -8.86
CA PRO A 1031 -17.53 -36.26 -8.16
C PRO A 1031 -16.44 -36.90 -7.29
N ASN A 1032 -15.37 -36.16 -7.00
CA ASN A 1032 -14.33 -36.55 -6.05
C ASN A 1032 -13.71 -35.27 -5.46
N PRO A 1033 -14.09 -34.85 -4.24
CA PRO A 1033 -14.76 -35.64 -3.21
C PRO A 1033 -16.22 -35.99 -3.54
N ALA A 1034 -16.71 -37.12 -3.03
CA ALA A 1034 -18.08 -37.58 -3.21
C ALA A 1034 -18.83 -37.66 -1.87
N SER A 1035 -20.08 -37.20 -1.86
CA SER A 1035 -21.00 -37.34 -0.72
C SER A 1035 -21.89 -38.57 -0.86
N ASP A 1036 -22.53 -38.72 -2.02
CA ASP A 1036 -23.63 -39.68 -2.20
C ASP A 1036 -23.29 -40.77 -3.21
N TYR A 1037 -22.58 -40.42 -4.29
CA TYR A 1037 -22.21 -41.35 -5.35
C TYR A 1037 -20.91 -40.93 -6.04
N ILE A 1038 -20.25 -41.88 -6.69
CA ILE A 1038 -19.20 -41.64 -7.68
C ILE A 1038 -19.65 -42.18 -9.04
N GLU A 1039 -19.31 -41.49 -10.12
CA GLU A 1039 -19.47 -41.95 -11.49
C GLU A 1039 -18.09 -42.29 -12.06
N LEU A 1040 -17.93 -43.53 -12.52
CA LEU A 1040 -16.74 -44.05 -13.17
C LEU A 1040 -16.95 -44.13 -14.67
N LYS A 1041 -16.15 -43.39 -15.43
CA LYS A 1041 -16.03 -43.55 -16.88
C LYS A 1041 -14.76 -44.32 -17.19
N LEU A 1042 -14.88 -45.36 -18.01
CA LEU A 1042 -13.76 -46.13 -18.54
C LEU A 1042 -13.44 -45.63 -19.95
N SER A 1043 -12.16 -45.63 -20.34
CA SER A 1043 -11.74 -45.35 -21.71
C SER A 1043 -12.37 -46.36 -22.67
N GLU A 1044 -12.72 -45.93 -23.90
CA GLU A 1044 -13.37 -46.77 -24.92
C GLU A 1044 -12.59 -48.05 -25.26
N SER A 1045 -11.29 -48.09 -24.99
CA SER A 1045 -10.40 -49.23 -25.21
C SER A 1045 -10.29 -50.23 -24.06
N PHE A 1046 -11.03 -50.06 -22.96
CA PHE A 1046 -10.92 -50.91 -21.76
C PHE A 1046 -12.22 -51.68 -21.44
N GLU A 1047 -12.14 -53.02 -21.36
CA GLU A 1047 -13.29 -53.89 -21.09
C GLU A 1047 -13.24 -54.52 -19.68
N LEU A 1048 -14.38 -54.47 -18.96
CA LEU A 1048 -14.52 -55.14 -17.66
C LEU A 1048 -14.72 -56.64 -17.82
N SER A 1049 -14.06 -57.42 -16.98
CA SER A 1049 -14.23 -58.88 -16.87
C SER A 1049 -14.30 -59.31 -15.40
N GLU A 1050 -14.61 -60.59 -15.12
CA GLU A 1050 -14.58 -61.10 -13.74
C GLU A 1050 -13.21 -60.89 -13.06
N ASN A 1051 -12.12 -60.93 -13.83
CA ASN A 1051 -10.76 -60.70 -13.34
C ASN A 1051 -10.39 -59.22 -13.17
N ASN A 1052 -11.11 -58.31 -13.84
CA ASN A 1052 -10.86 -56.85 -13.84
C ASN A 1052 -12.11 -56.06 -13.39
N SER A 1053 -12.83 -56.55 -12.39
CA SER A 1053 -14.00 -55.86 -11.80
C SER A 1053 -13.61 -54.60 -11.01
N ILE A 1054 -14.56 -53.68 -10.81
CA ILE A 1054 -14.33 -52.46 -10.04
C ILE A 1054 -14.36 -52.79 -8.55
N LYS A 1055 -13.27 -52.50 -7.85
CA LYS A 1055 -13.15 -52.73 -6.40
C LYS A 1055 -12.76 -51.45 -5.69
N ILE A 1056 -13.35 -51.19 -4.54
CA ILE A 1056 -13.02 -50.04 -3.69
C ILE A 1056 -12.38 -50.54 -2.42
N TYR A 1057 -11.20 -50.02 -2.11
CA TYR A 1057 -10.41 -50.37 -0.93
C TYR A 1057 -10.33 -49.20 0.04
N ASN A 1058 -10.38 -49.47 1.35
CA ASN A 1058 -10.06 -48.45 2.35
C ASN A 1058 -8.54 -48.26 2.48
N THR A 1059 -8.11 -47.29 3.28
CA THR A 1059 -6.68 -47.01 3.54
C THR A 1059 -5.92 -48.15 4.23
N LEU A 1060 -6.62 -49.17 4.74
CA LEU A 1060 -6.02 -50.37 5.33
C LEU A 1060 -5.86 -51.50 4.31
N GLY A 1061 -6.17 -51.26 3.02
CA GLY A 1061 -6.10 -52.27 1.96
C GLY A 1061 -7.21 -53.30 1.99
N GLN A 1062 -8.30 -53.05 2.73
CA GLN A 1062 -9.47 -53.93 2.77
C GLN A 1062 -10.46 -53.53 1.67
N CYS A 1063 -10.91 -54.51 0.88
CA CYS A 1063 -11.95 -54.28 -0.13
C CYS A 1063 -13.29 -54.03 0.59
N VAL A 1064 -13.81 -52.81 0.50
CA VAL A 1064 -15.05 -52.38 1.16
C VAL A 1064 -16.26 -52.40 0.22
N LEU A 1065 -16.04 -52.36 -1.09
CA LEU A 1065 -17.10 -52.47 -2.10
C LEU A 1065 -16.57 -53.15 -3.36
N SER A 1066 -17.37 -54.01 -3.98
CA SER A 1066 -17.05 -54.65 -5.26
C SER A 1066 -18.27 -54.55 -6.17
N VAL A 1067 -18.08 -54.04 -7.39
CA VAL A 1067 -19.15 -53.87 -8.39
C VAL A 1067 -18.93 -54.84 -9.55
N GLY A 1068 -19.95 -55.64 -9.86
CA GLY A 1068 -19.88 -56.70 -10.87
C GLY A 1068 -19.74 -56.21 -12.31
N ALA A 1069 -19.19 -57.07 -13.18
CA ALA A 1069 -18.88 -56.78 -14.58
C ALA A 1069 -20.12 -56.86 -15.50
N ASN A 1070 -21.05 -55.91 -15.39
CA ASN A 1070 -22.21 -55.85 -16.28
C ASN A 1070 -22.22 -54.51 -17.04
N SER A 1071 -21.57 -54.46 -18.21
CA SER A 1071 -21.45 -53.36 -19.20
C SER A 1071 -20.28 -52.36 -19.04
N ASN A 1072 -19.75 -51.89 -20.18
CA ASN A 1072 -18.63 -50.93 -20.33
C ASN A 1072 -19.08 -49.44 -20.33
N GLU A 1073 -20.30 -49.12 -19.89
CA GLU A 1073 -20.79 -47.73 -19.79
C GLU A 1073 -20.55 -47.11 -18.40
N LEU A 1074 -20.67 -45.77 -18.33
CA LEU A 1074 -20.56 -44.94 -17.12
C LEU A 1074 -21.22 -45.61 -15.90
N LYS A 1075 -20.42 -45.94 -14.86
CA LYS A 1075 -20.88 -46.62 -13.66
C LYS A 1075 -21.10 -45.64 -12.52
N ARG A 1076 -22.35 -45.42 -12.14
CA ARG A 1076 -22.69 -44.74 -10.90
C ARG A 1076 -22.68 -45.73 -9.74
N ILE A 1077 -21.82 -45.49 -8.75
CA ILE A 1077 -21.63 -46.29 -7.55
C ILE A 1077 -22.07 -45.46 -6.35
N ASP A 1078 -23.02 -45.97 -5.58
CA ASP A 1078 -23.47 -45.35 -4.32
C ASP A 1078 -22.39 -45.50 -3.24
N VAL A 1079 -21.98 -44.38 -2.66
CA VAL A 1079 -20.98 -44.30 -1.59
C VAL A 1079 -21.51 -43.58 -0.35
N SER A 1080 -22.80 -43.23 -0.32
CA SER A 1080 -23.45 -42.46 0.76
C SER A 1080 -23.32 -43.11 2.14
N ASN A 1081 -23.26 -44.45 2.18
CA ASN A 1081 -23.11 -45.24 3.41
C ASN A 1081 -21.65 -45.47 3.82
N MET A 1082 -20.68 -44.98 3.04
CA MET A 1082 -19.25 -45.12 3.36
C MET A 1082 -18.83 -44.05 4.39
N PRO A 1083 -18.03 -44.40 5.40
CA PRO A 1083 -17.45 -43.42 6.32
C PRO A 1083 -16.64 -42.33 5.61
N ILE A 1084 -16.58 -41.13 6.21
CA ILE A 1084 -15.69 -40.05 5.74
C ILE A 1084 -14.26 -40.56 5.81
N SER A 1085 -13.64 -40.80 4.65
CA SER A 1085 -12.29 -41.33 4.55
C SER A 1085 -11.78 -41.27 3.10
N ILE A 1086 -10.52 -41.66 2.92
CA ILE A 1086 -9.92 -41.90 1.62
C ILE A 1086 -10.14 -43.37 1.24
N TYR A 1087 -10.52 -43.59 -0.01
CA TYR A 1087 -10.63 -44.91 -0.60
C TYR A 1087 -9.88 -44.97 -1.93
N PHE A 1088 -9.62 -46.18 -2.40
CA PHE A 1088 -8.94 -46.43 -3.66
C PHE A 1088 -9.83 -47.30 -4.53
N VAL A 1089 -10.26 -46.76 -5.66
CA VAL A 1089 -10.94 -47.51 -6.71
C VAL A 1089 -9.88 -48.17 -7.58
N ILE A 1090 -9.95 -49.49 -7.69
CA ILE A 1090 -9.07 -50.31 -8.50
C ILE A 1090 -9.88 -50.92 -9.64
N VAL A 1091 -9.37 -50.76 -10.86
CA VAL A 1091 -9.91 -51.37 -12.08
C VAL A 1091 -8.73 -51.92 -12.90
N GLY A 1092 -8.59 -53.24 -12.98
CA GLY A 1092 -7.38 -53.85 -13.58
C GLY A 1092 -6.11 -53.47 -12.79
N SER A 1093 -5.12 -52.89 -13.47
CA SER A 1093 -3.88 -52.35 -12.86
C SER A 1093 -4.00 -50.89 -12.40
N GLU A 1094 -5.11 -50.23 -12.71
CA GLU A 1094 -5.29 -48.80 -12.46
C GLU A 1094 -5.88 -48.57 -11.08
N THR A 1095 -5.34 -47.58 -10.37
CA THR A 1095 -5.81 -47.19 -9.05
C THR A 1095 -6.08 -45.69 -9.03
N LYS A 1096 -7.29 -45.30 -8.63
CA LYS A 1096 -7.65 -43.89 -8.42
C LYS A 1096 -8.12 -43.69 -6.98
N LYS A 1097 -7.59 -42.64 -6.35
CA LYS A 1097 -8.01 -42.19 -5.04
C LYS A 1097 -9.37 -41.50 -5.14
N ILE A 1098 -10.29 -41.85 -4.24
CA ILE A 1098 -11.53 -41.10 -4.00
C ILE A 1098 -11.58 -40.65 -2.54
N VAL A 1099 -12.20 -39.50 -2.29
CA VAL A 1099 -12.44 -38.97 -0.94
C VAL A 1099 -13.94 -38.96 -0.70
N ILE A 1100 -14.40 -39.63 0.35
CA ILE A 1100 -15.80 -39.55 0.78
C ILE A 1100 -15.92 -38.46 1.83
N VAL A 1101 -16.82 -37.52 1.59
CA VAL A 1101 -17.17 -36.40 2.49
C VAL A 1101 -18.65 -36.52 2.86
N LYS A 1102 -19.11 -35.88 3.94
CA LYS A 1102 -20.54 -35.83 4.28
C LYS A 1102 -21.00 -34.40 4.45
#